data_AF-A0A5E6NTA0-F1
#
_entry.id   AF-A0A5E6NTA0-F1
#
_cell.length_a   1.000
_cell.length_b   1.000
_cell.length_c   1.000
_cell.angle_alpha   90.00
_cell.angle_beta   90.00
_cell.angle_gamma   90.00
#
_symmetry.space_group_name_H-M   'P 1'
#
loop_
_entity.id
_entity.type
_entity.pdbx_description
1 polymer ?
#
loop_
_entity_poly.entity_id
_entity_poly.type
_entity_poly.pdbx_seq_one_letter_code
_entity_poly.pdbx_strand_id
1 'polypeptide(L)'
;MYFDHDNNSFAEQSGWVGKDDGLLVFDKNNNGKIDDGSELFGNNTILSNGNKAANGFEALKDLDSNNDGKIDNQDTNFNNLKIWQDKNSDGKLDEGELLSLAQAGVKSLNTNYNYNNSNEVDANNNAHKQQGSFTTTAGATNKMNDVWFDVDLAKTIETDLVEVNDVIANLPNLAGFGNVHSLHQAMALDTSGELQDLVEQVISASGAEQNDALTQMIYHWTGVEDIDPNSRTADRMYGNVIGDARKLKALEELMGQEWLGTWCGGDRDRNPHGKAALILLKAFDDLQLYIKDKLFDDNNNDNLLSKIRISTNDEGELTEVHVSTFINYLEFEYADNPQQTLNQLRQVKIALLKLGDVGKQTLAALEQAGDEDGNALAQMLARDVYLHLIGTDGNDILTSGSGFDVLEGGNGDDTLNAGQGNDKVTGGAGNDIYIFNLGDGQLEIMDANGYDGLKFGEGITKDDITITQEADGFVYIRINNTTDVVKFTQASTTSTLAIDYIYFADNSHSRIDANVILASLKTLTEGNDTLTANKDGTNNIQALAGDDTITGGIDARNNIDGGADDDTLTGGSYADSLIGGQGNDTLNGGNGDDTLNAGQGNDKVTGGAGNDIYIFNLGDGQLEIMDANGYDGLKFGEGITKDDITITQEADGFVYIRINNTTDVVKFTQASTTSTLAIDYIYFADNSRIRANAILVSLKTLTEGDDTLTANRNGTNNIQALAGDDTITGGIDARNNIDGGADDDTLTGGSYADRLIGGQGNDTLNGVMATTP
;
A
#
# COMPACT_ATOMS: atom_id res chain seq x y z
N MET A 1 0.79 30.56 39.11
CA MET A 1 0.35 30.06 40.43
C MET A 1 -0.99 29.34 40.26
N TYR A 2 -1.58 28.74 41.29
CA TYR A 2 -2.87 28.02 41.20
C TYR A 2 -3.91 28.61 42.14
N PHE A 3 -5.08 29.01 41.62
CA PHE A 3 -6.20 29.56 42.39
C PHE A 3 -7.50 29.02 41.81
N ASP A 4 -8.48 28.67 42.64
CA ASP A 4 -9.80 28.24 42.18
C ASP A 4 -10.67 29.47 41.90
N HIS A 5 -10.85 29.83 40.63
CA HIS A 5 -11.54 31.06 40.26
C HIS A 5 -13.07 30.95 40.30
N ASP A 6 -13.63 29.75 40.19
CA ASP A 6 -15.07 29.56 40.03
C ASP A 6 -15.72 28.68 41.11
N ASN A 7 -14.94 28.28 42.12
CA ASN A 7 -15.33 27.48 43.28
C ASN A 7 -15.85 26.08 42.88
N ASN A 8 -15.08 25.40 42.03
CA ASN A 8 -15.39 24.05 41.55
C ASN A 8 -14.49 22.97 42.17
N SER A 9 -13.65 23.33 43.16
CA SER A 9 -12.64 22.46 43.81
C SER A 9 -11.43 22.13 42.95
N PHE A 10 -11.22 22.84 41.84
CA PHE A 10 -10.06 22.76 40.96
C PHE A 10 -9.39 24.13 40.85
N ALA A 11 -8.24 24.28 41.49
CA ALA A 11 -7.45 25.50 41.37
C ALA A 11 -6.75 25.55 40.01
N GLU A 12 -6.99 26.56 39.18
CA GLU A 12 -6.44 26.67 37.82
C GLU A 12 -5.12 27.44 37.76
N GLN A 13 -4.23 27.02 36.86
CA GLN A 13 -2.99 27.73 36.64
C GLN A 13 -3.29 29.12 36.07
N SER A 14 -2.91 30.14 36.84
CA SER A 14 -3.27 31.53 36.55
C SER A 14 -2.05 32.44 36.57
N GLY A 15 -2.07 33.41 35.65
CA GLY A 15 -1.39 34.69 35.82
C GLY A 15 -1.90 35.37 37.08
N TRP A 16 -1.07 36.22 37.71
CA TRP A 16 -1.41 36.78 39.01
C TRP A 16 -0.97 38.22 39.18
N VAL A 17 -1.53 38.84 40.22
CA VAL A 17 -1.20 40.18 40.67
C VAL A 17 0.24 40.23 41.20
N GLY A 18 0.95 41.33 40.94
CA GLY A 18 2.28 41.53 41.51
C GLY A 18 2.22 41.90 42.99
N LYS A 19 3.27 41.59 43.75
CA LYS A 19 3.39 41.86 45.20
C LYS A 19 3.14 43.31 45.66
N ASP A 20 3.27 44.28 44.76
CA ASP A 20 3.11 45.71 45.06
C ASP A 20 1.66 46.18 44.85
N ASP A 21 0.83 45.36 44.21
CA ASP A 21 -0.60 45.59 43.96
C ASP A 21 -1.46 44.80 44.96
N GLY A 22 -2.75 45.10 45.02
CA GLY A 22 -3.68 44.44 45.94
C GLY A 22 -5.02 44.13 45.30
N LEU A 23 -5.54 42.93 45.56
CA LEU A 23 -6.86 42.48 45.13
C LEU A 23 -7.92 42.98 46.09
N LEU A 24 -9.02 43.49 45.55
CA LEU A 24 -10.21 43.78 46.34
C LEU A 24 -10.95 42.46 46.60
N VAL A 25 -11.24 42.17 47.87
CA VAL A 25 -11.81 40.88 48.29
C VAL A 25 -12.91 41.06 49.33
N PHE A 26 -13.79 40.07 49.40
CA PHE A 26 -14.87 39.98 50.38
C PHE A 26 -15.07 38.51 50.79
N ASP A 27 -14.62 38.16 51.99
CA ASP A 27 -14.94 36.90 52.67
C ASP A 27 -16.45 36.79 52.88
N LYS A 28 -17.13 36.07 51.98
CA LYS A 28 -18.60 35.96 51.95
C LYS A 28 -19.09 34.80 52.79
N ASN A 29 -18.28 33.74 52.89
CA ASN A 29 -18.62 32.54 53.64
C ASN A 29 -18.28 32.68 55.14
N ASN A 30 -17.58 33.76 55.53
CA ASN A 30 -17.12 34.09 56.88
C ASN A 30 -16.18 33.03 57.47
N ASN A 31 -15.38 32.37 56.63
CA ASN A 31 -14.41 31.36 57.07
C ASN A 31 -13.08 32.00 57.53
N GLY A 32 -12.92 33.32 57.36
CA GLY A 32 -11.73 34.08 57.75
C GLY A 32 -10.55 33.92 56.77
N LYS A 33 -10.79 33.36 55.60
CA LYS A 33 -9.83 33.15 54.51
C LYS A 33 -10.33 33.87 53.25
N ILE A 34 -9.48 33.84 52.22
CA ILE A 34 -9.85 34.12 50.84
C ILE A 34 -9.27 32.95 50.05
N ASP A 35 -10.10 31.95 49.77
CA ASP A 35 -9.66 30.67 49.22
C ASP A 35 -10.21 30.33 47.83
N ASP A 36 -11.20 31.07 47.34
CA ASP A 36 -11.75 30.90 45.98
C ASP A 36 -12.27 32.20 45.35
N GLY A 37 -12.55 32.17 44.05
CA GLY A 37 -12.94 33.34 43.26
C GLY A 37 -14.34 33.87 43.53
N SER A 38 -15.18 33.16 44.29
CA SER A 38 -16.46 33.71 44.77
C SER A 38 -16.28 34.86 45.76
N GLU A 39 -15.09 34.96 46.36
CA GLU A 39 -14.67 35.97 47.33
C GLU A 39 -13.84 37.10 46.71
N LEU A 40 -13.45 36.94 45.43
CA LEU A 40 -12.87 37.99 44.59
C LEU A 40 -13.97 38.79 43.88
N PHE A 41 -13.65 40.03 43.51
CA PHE A 41 -14.51 40.86 42.66
C PHE A 41 -14.18 40.61 41.18
N GLY A 42 -15.16 40.10 40.42
CA GLY A 42 -14.98 39.76 39.02
C GLY A 42 -16.24 39.13 38.42
N ASN A 43 -16.09 38.49 37.26
CA ASN A 43 -17.18 37.80 36.55
C ASN A 43 -17.66 36.51 37.24
N ASN A 44 -16.93 36.00 38.23
CA ASN A 44 -17.38 34.88 39.08
C ASN A 44 -18.14 35.34 40.34
N THR A 45 -18.18 36.64 40.63
CA THR A 45 -18.94 37.16 41.77
C THR A 45 -20.43 36.99 41.55
N ILE A 46 -21.11 36.32 42.48
CA ILE A 46 -22.57 36.24 42.51
C ILE A 46 -23.15 37.54 43.11
N LEU A 47 -24.02 38.19 42.34
CA LEU A 47 -24.74 39.41 42.71
C LEU A 47 -25.93 39.10 43.65
N SER A 48 -26.48 40.13 44.27
CA SER A 48 -27.69 40.05 45.13
C SER A 48 -28.91 39.43 44.45
N ASN A 49 -28.95 39.42 43.11
CA ASN A 49 -30.02 38.80 42.30
C ASN A 49 -29.79 37.32 41.98
N GLY A 50 -28.65 36.74 42.39
CA GLY A 50 -28.28 35.34 42.15
C GLY A 50 -27.53 35.06 40.83
N ASN A 51 -27.35 36.06 39.96
CA ASN A 51 -26.59 35.90 38.72
C ASN A 51 -25.10 36.25 38.93
N LYS A 52 -24.23 35.67 38.10
CA LYS A 52 -22.83 36.09 37.97
C LYS A 52 -22.75 37.53 37.44
N ALA A 53 -21.83 38.33 37.99
CA ALA A 53 -21.58 39.68 37.52
C ALA A 53 -20.97 39.68 36.10
N ALA A 54 -21.24 40.74 35.33
CA ALA A 54 -20.62 40.88 34.00
C ALA A 54 -19.13 41.25 34.08
N ASN A 55 -18.72 41.92 35.16
CA ASN A 55 -17.37 42.40 35.46
C ASN A 55 -17.27 42.81 36.95
N GLY A 56 -16.06 43.01 37.45
CA GLY A 56 -15.79 43.32 38.86
C GLY A 56 -16.37 44.67 39.33
N PHE A 57 -16.59 45.64 38.44
CA PHE A 57 -17.23 46.90 38.81
C PHE A 57 -18.75 46.80 38.97
N GLU A 58 -19.43 45.97 38.17
CA GLU A 58 -20.85 45.66 38.40
C GLU A 58 -21.03 44.90 39.71
N ALA A 59 -20.09 44.01 40.07
CA ALA A 59 -20.05 43.39 41.38
C ALA A 59 -19.85 44.40 42.52
N LEU A 60 -18.97 45.39 42.32
CA LEU A 60 -18.75 46.46 43.30
C LEU A 60 -19.99 47.37 43.46
N LYS A 61 -20.67 47.68 42.35
CA LYS A 61 -21.88 48.52 42.32
C LYS A 61 -23.05 47.88 43.06
N ASP A 62 -23.14 46.56 43.09
CA ASP A 62 -24.16 45.84 43.88
C ASP A 62 -24.03 46.09 45.39
N LEU A 63 -22.87 46.57 45.86
CA LEU A 63 -22.60 46.89 47.26
C LEU A 63 -22.83 48.38 47.62
N ASP A 64 -23.15 49.24 46.64
CA ASP A 64 -23.41 50.67 46.82
C ASP A 64 -24.83 50.87 47.39
N SER A 65 -24.92 50.90 48.71
CA SER A 65 -26.19 50.85 49.44
C SER A 65 -26.95 52.18 49.40
N ASN A 66 -26.24 53.29 49.20
CA ASN A 66 -26.82 54.63 49.12
C ASN A 66 -26.96 55.14 47.66
N ASN A 67 -26.42 54.40 46.69
CA ASN A 67 -26.41 54.68 45.24
C ASN A 67 -25.75 56.01 44.87
N ASP A 68 -24.69 56.42 45.58
CA ASP A 68 -23.97 57.67 45.31
C ASP A 68 -22.83 57.53 44.28
N GLY A 69 -22.60 56.31 43.79
CA GLY A 69 -21.58 55.99 42.79
C GLY A 69 -20.21 55.68 43.39
N LYS A 70 -20.13 55.47 44.71
CA LYS A 70 -18.91 55.14 45.44
C LYS A 70 -19.21 54.14 46.54
N ILE A 71 -18.19 53.37 46.89
CA ILE A 71 -18.16 52.53 48.09
C ILE A 71 -17.30 53.23 49.14
N ASP A 72 -17.93 53.76 50.18
CA ASP A 72 -17.26 54.46 51.28
C ASP A 72 -17.88 54.15 52.66
N ASN A 73 -17.47 54.87 53.71
CA ASN A 73 -17.93 54.58 55.08
C ASN A 73 -19.43 54.83 55.34
N GLN A 74 -20.17 55.33 54.35
CA GLN A 74 -21.63 55.41 54.38
C GLN A 74 -22.29 54.09 53.93
N ASP A 75 -21.53 53.16 53.34
CA ASP A 75 -22.05 51.88 52.87
C ASP A 75 -22.00 50.77 53.90
N THR A 76 -23.05 49.94 53.89
CA THR A 76 -23.26 48.87 54.88
C THR A 76 -22.11 47.85 54.89
N ASN A 77 -21.60 47.49 53.71
CA ASN A 77 -20.56 46.46 53.56
C ASN A 77 -19.13 47.00 53.50
N PHE A 78 -18.93 48.32 53.62
CA PHE A 78 -17.61 48.93 53.47
C PHE A 78 -16.54 48.33 54.40
N ASN A 79 -16.90 48.03 55.64
CA ASN A 79 -15.94 47.49 56.62
C ASN A 79 -15.59 46.01 56.40
N ASN A 80 -16.41 45.29 55.62
CA ASN A 80 -16.21 43.88 55.31
C ASN A 80 -15.21 43.72 54.14
N LEU A 81 -15.14 44.71 53.26
CA LEU A 81 -14.17 44.74 52.16
C LEU A 81 -12.73 44.83 52.69
N LYS A 82 -11.85 44.03 52.10
CA LYS A 82 -10.42 43.99 52.39
C LYS A 82 -9.62 44.14 51.09
N ILE A 83 -8.34 44.44 51.26
CA ILE A 83 -7.34 44.35 50.21
C ILE A 83 -6.43 43.18 50.56
N TRP A 84 -6.36 42.20 49.67
CA TRP A 84 -5.37 41.14 49.74
C TRP A 84 -4.15 41.54 48.93
N GLN A 85 -3.05 41.82 49.63
CA GLN A 85 -1.75 42.05 49.02
C GLN A 85 -0.91 40.80 49.19
N ASP A 86 -0.91 39.95 48.16
CA ASP A 86 -0.15 38.72 48.09
C ASP A 86 1.34 39.04 47.86
N LYS A 87 2.14 39.01 48.94
CA LYS A 87 3.53 39.50 48.93
C LYS A 87 4.50 38.51 48.32
N ASN A 88 4.16 37.23 48.36
CA ASN A 88 4.97 36.15 47.79
C ASN A 88 4.43 35.69 46.42
N SER A 89 3.24 36.17 46.03
CA SER A 89 2.54 35.89 44.76
C SER A 89 2.26 34.40 44.58
N ASP A 90 1.94 33.70 45.67
CA ASP A 90 1.67 32.26 45.66
C ASP A 90 0.17 31.90 45.58
N GLY A 91 -0.72 32.90 45.68
CA GLY A 91 -2.16 32.72 45.59
C GLY A 91 -2.81 32.20 46.86
N LYS A 92 -2.11 32.23 47.99
CA LYS A 92 -2.62 31.81 49.29
C LYS A 92 -2.58 32.97 50.26
N LEU A 93 -3.62 33.07 51.08
CA LEU A 93 -3.68 34.15 52.06
C LEU A 93 -2.76 33.87 53.25
N ASP A 94 -1.61 34.55 53.30
CA ASP A 94 -0.67 34.47 54.43
C ASP A 94 -0.93 35.50 55.54
N GLU A 95 -0.34 35.25 56.72
CA GLU A 95 -0.43 36.18 57.85
C GLU A 95 0.13 37.56 57.49
N GLY A 96 -0.71 38.60 57.63
CA GLY A 96 -0.32 39.99 57.38
C GLY A 96 -0.44 40.44 55.92
N GLU A 97 -1.07 39.65 55.06
CA GLU A 97 -1.40 40.01 53.67
C GLU A 97 -2.81 40.57 53.50
N LEU A 98 -3.72 40.24 54.42
CA LEU A 98 -5.06 40.79 54.44
C LEU A 98 -5.08 42.15 55.16
N LEU A 99 -5.37 43.22 54.42
CA LEU A 99 -5.43 44.58 54.93
C LEU A 99 -6.86 45.10 54.92
N SER A 100 -7.26 45.86 55.94
CA SER A 100 -8.44 46.72 55.79
C SER A 100 -8.17 47.80 54.73
N LEU A 101 -9.23 48.30 54.09
CA LEU A 101 -9.14 49.42 53.13
C LEU A 101 -8.32 50.59 53.69
N ALA A 102 -8.54 50.95 54.97
CA ALA A 102 -7.80 52.04 55.62
C ALA A 102 -6.30 51.73 55.79
N GLN A 103 -5.93 50.48 56.12
CA GLN A 103 -4.53 50.05 56.20
C GLN A 103 -3.84 50.06 54.83
N ALA A 104 -4.57 49.74 53.77
CA ALA A 104 -4.10 49.85 52.38
C ALA A 104 -4.12 51.30 51.85
N GLY A 105 -4.53 52.28 52.66
CA GLY A 105 -4.58 53.69 52.27
C GLY A 105 -5.76 54.07 51.37
N VAL A 106 -6.78 53.22 51.28
CA VAL A 106 -8.01 53.44 50.50
C VAL A 106 -9.07 54.12 51.36
N LYS A 107 -9.66 55.22 50.86
CA LYS A 107 -10.76 55.95 51.50
C LYS A 107 -12.11 55.62 50.89
N SER A 108 -12.19 55.53 49.56
CA SER A 108 -13.40 55.19 48.83
C SER A 108 -13.08 54.58 47.46
N LEU A 109 -13.90 53.66 46.97
CA LEU A 109 -13.78 53.05 45.65
C LEU A 109 -14.87 53.64 44.73
N ASN A 110 -14.56 54.09 43.52
CA ASN A 110 -15.61 54.55 42.59
C ASN A 110 -16.22 53.35 41.87
N THR A 111 -17.55 53.28 41.81
CA THR A 111 -18.27 52.20 41.10
C THR A 111 -18.37 52.46 39.60
N ASN A 112 -18.18 53.72 39.17
CA ASN A 112 -18.11 54.09 37.76
C ASN A 112 -16.76 53.72 37.13
N TYR A 113 -16.80 53.15 35.93
CA TYR A 113 -15.65 52.74 35.14
C TYR A 113 -15.81 53.14 33.67
N ASN A 114 -14.73 53.01 32.88
CA ASN A 114 -14.81 53.18 31.43
C ASN A 114 -15.51 51.97 30.80
N TYR A 115 -16.71 52.18 30.24
CA TYR A 115 -17.51 51.14 29.58
C TYR A 115 -16.87 50.57 28.30
N ASN A 116 -15.89 51.26 27.72
CA ASN A 116 -15.12 50.70 26.63
C ASN A 116 -14.01 49.81 27.20
N ASN A 117 -14.00 48.53 26.81
CA ASN A 117 -12.92 47.62 27.17
C ASN A 117 -11.58 48.19 26.69
N SER A 118 -10.63 48.26 27.61
CA SER A 118 -9.23 48.56 27.32
C SER A 118 -8.57 47.34 26.66
N ASN A 119 -7.59 47.63 25.80
CA ASN A 119 -6.72 46.62 25.17
C ASN A 119 -5.38 46.48 25.92
N GLU A 120 -5.24 47.05 27.11
CA GLU A 120 -4.05 46.92 27.94
C GLU A 120 -3.93 45.48 28.47
N VAL A 121 -2.76 44.88 28.24
CA VAL A 121 -2.37 43.55 28.71
C VAL A 121 -1.01 43.69 29.39
N ASP A 122 -0.83 43.08 30.56
CA ASP A 122 0.42 43.17 31.31
C ASP A 122 1.47 42.13 30.85
N ALA A 123 2.62 42.10 31.54
CA ALA A 123 3.72 41.19 31.24
C ALA A 123 3.40 39.70 31.52
N ASN A 124 2.36 39.44 32.32
CA ASN A 124 1.87 38.09 32.64
C ASN A 124 0.64 37.73 31.78
N ASN A 125 0.38 38.49 30.70
CA ASN A 125 -0.72 38.31 29.77
C ASN A 125 -2.12 38.55 30.39
N ASN A 126 -2.21 39.17 31.57
CA ASN A 126 -3.49 39.52 32.18
C ASN A 126 -4.09 40.74 31.48
N ALA A 127 -5.38 40.66 31.13
CA ALA A 127 -6.07 41.73 30.41
C ALA A 127 -6.74 42.71 31.39
N HIS A 128 -6.37 43.98 31.31
CA HIS A 128 -6.96 45.05 32.12
C HIS A 128 -8.18 45.64 31.41
N LYS A 129 -9.33 44.95 31.47
CA LYS A 129 -10.50 45.24 30.62
C LYS A 129 -11.24 46.51 31.03
N GLN A 130 -11.76 46.58 32.25
CA GLN A 130 -12.46 47.78 32.73
C GLN A 130 -11.54 48.58 33.64
N GLN A 131 -11.48 49.90 33.42
CA GLN A 131 -10.62 50.80 34.18
C GLN A 131 -11.45 51.84 34.93
N GLY A 132 -11.23 51.94 36.23
CA GLY A 132 -11.87 52.88 37.14
C GLY A 132 -10.84 53.51 38.08
N SER A 133 -11.30 53.91 39.27
CA SER A 133 -10.44 54.63 40.21
C SER A 133 -10.88 54.49 41.66
N PHE A 134 -9.94 54.73 42.57
CA PHE A 134 -10.21 54.88 44.00
C PHE A 134 -9.58 56.16 44.54
N THR A 135 -10.09 56.64 45.67
CA THR A 135 -9.54 57.79 46.39
C THR A 135 -8.78 57.30 47.62
N THR A 136 -7.56 57.78 47.79
CA THR A 136 -6.69 57.47 48.93
C THR A 136 -7.09 58.25 50.19
N THR A 137 -6.64 57.82 51.36
CA THR A 137 -6.81 58.56 52.63
C THR A 137 -6.13 59.93 52.62
N ALA A 138 -5.11 60.12 51.78
CA ALA A 138 -4.45 61.40 51.52
C ALA A 138 -5.23 62.31 50.54
N GLY A 139 -6.32 61.81 49.93
CA GLY A 139 -7.17 62.55 49.00
C GLY A 139 -6.74 62.51 47.53
N ALA A 140 -5.68 61.78 47.18
CA ALA A 140 -5.28 61.55 45.79
C ALA A 140 -6.15 60.46 45.13
N THR A 141 -6.36 60.56 43.82
CA THR A 141 -7.10 59.57 43.02
C THR A 141 -6.13 58.66 42.26
N ASN A 142 -6.25 57.35 42.45
CA ASN A 142 -5.42 56.32 41.82
C ASN A 142 -6.27 55.37 40.96
N LYS A 143 -5.61 54.63 40.07
CA LYS A 143 -6.26 53.66 39.17
C LYS A 143 -6.71 52.40 39.93
N MET A 144 -7.82 51.81 39.49
CA MET A 144 -8.30 50.48 39.87
C MET A 144 -8.82 49.81 38.61
N ASN A 145 -8.52 48.54 38.40
CA ASN A 145 -8.85 47.83 37.18
C ASN A 145 -9.60 46.54 37.48
N ASP A 146 -10.52 46.15 36.59
CA ASP A 146 -10.95 44.75 36.45
C ASP A 146 -9.89 44.05 35.58
N VAL A 147 -9.23 43.07 36.19
CA VAL A 147 -8.12 42.32 35.59
C VAL A 147 -8.62 40.90 35.32
N TRP A 148 -8.61 40.52 34.05
CA TRP A 148 -8.93 39.18 33.62
C TRP A 148 -7.61 38.43 33.52
N PHE A 149 -7.35 37.57 34.50
CA PHE A 149 -6.14 36.77 34.52
C PHE A 149 -6.06 35.86 33.30
N ASP A 150 -4.84 35.63 32.84
CA ASP A 150 -4.58 34.57 31.88
C ASP A 150 -4.65 33.23 32.63
N VAL A 151 -5.65 32.40 32.31
CA VAL A 151 -5.93 31.16 33.03
C VAL A 151 -5.86 29.98 32.06
N ASP A 152 -5.07 28.98 32.41
CA ASP A 152 -5.02 27.69 31.72
C ASP A 152 -5.98 26.72 32.40
N LEU A 153 -7.22 26.69 31.91
CA LEU A 153 -8.32 25.89 32.46
C LEU A 153 -8.08 24.38 32.38
N ALA A 154 -7.11 23.91 31.58
CA ALA A 154 -6.75 22.51 31.53
C ALA A 154 -5.71 22.14 32.60
N LYS A 155 -4.94 23.09 33.12
CA LYS A 155 -3.94 22.83 34.16
C LYS A 155 -4.47 23.20 35.52
N THR A 156 -4.94 22.19 36.24
CA THR A 156 -5.58 22.36 37.54
C THR A 156 -4.92 21.55 38.64
N ILE A 157 -5.19 21.92 39.89
CA ILE A 157 -4.86 21.15 41.09
C ILE A 157 -6.14 20.97 41.89
N GLU A 158 -6.47 19.72 42.20
CA GLU A 158 -7.58 19.37 43.09
C GLU A 158 -7.34 19.88 44.51
N THR A 159 -8.32 20.58 45.10
CA THR A 159 -8.19 21.19 46.44
C THR A 159 -8.93 20.41 47.53
N ASP A 160 -10.00 19.68 47.19
CA ASP A 160 -10.88 18.96 48.13
C ASP A 160 -10.76 17.43 48.03
N LEU A 161 -9.59 16.89 48.39
CA LEU A 161 -9.31 15.45 48.31
C LEU A 161 -10.05 14.63 49.38
N VAL A 162 -10.57 13.46 49.00
CA VAL A 162 -11.15 12.45 49.89
C VAL A 162 -10.18 11.28 50.17
N GLU A 163 -10.45 10.52 51.23
CA GLU A 163 -9.65 9.35 51.62
C GLU A 163 -9.78 8.22 50.59
N VAL A 164 -8.66 7.76 50.03
CA VAL A 164 -8.59 6.62 49.11
C VAL A 164 -8.34 5.35 49.91
N ASN A 165 -9.24 4.37 49.79
CA ASN A 165 -9.12 3.09 50.50
C ASN A 165 -8.06 2.16 49.86
N ASP A 166 -7.64 1.13 50.58
CA ASP A 166 -6.60 0.19 50.14
C ASP A 166 -6.94 -0.55 48.83
N VAL A 167 -8.22 -0.77 48.52
CA VAL A 167 -8.63 -1.46 47.27
C VAL A 167 -8.36 -0.56 46.08
N ILE A 168 -8.84 0.69 46.13
CA ILE A 168 -8.62 1.69 45.08
C ILE A 168 -7.13 2.02 44.95
N ALA A 169 -6.42 2.14 46.08
CA ALA A 169 -4.99 2.43 46.10
C ALA A 169 -4.13 1.36 45.39
N ASN A 170 -4.62 0.13 45.23
CA ASN A 170 -3.95 -0.95 44.50
C ASN A 170 -4.30 -1.00 43.00
N LEU A 171 -5.25 -0.20 42.54
CA LEU A 171 -5.58 -0.07 41.12
C LEU A 171 -4.72 1.02 40.46
N PRO A 172 -4.53 1.01 39.13
CA PRO A 172 -3.85 2.08 38.41
C PRO A 172 -4.48 3.44 38.69
N ASN A 173 -3.64 4.48 38.77
CA ASN A 173 -4.10 5.85 38.91
C ASN A 173 -3.73 6.68 37.69
N LEU A 174 -4.59 7.62 37.33
CA LEU A 174 -4.31 8.64 36.33
C LEU A 174 -4.52 10.01 36.95
N ALA A 175 -3.60 10.93 36.66
CA ALA A 175 -3.76 12.32 37.06
C ALA A 175 -5.00 12.91 36.37
N GLY A 176 -5.84 13.56 37.16
CA GLY A 176 -6.93 14.39 36.67
C GLY A 176 -6.39 15.73 36.19
N PHE A 177 -7.16 16.41 35.35
CA PHE A 177 -6.86 17.76 34.87
C PHE A 177 -8.16 18.41 34.38
N GLY A 178 -8.14 19.72 34.18
CA GLY A 178 -9.37 20.50 34.01
C GLY A 178 -10.29 20.34 35.22
N ASN A 179 -11.53 19.96 34.96
CA ASN A 179 -12.56 19.73 35.98
C ASN A 179 -12.71 18.26 36.37
N VAL A 180 -11.73 17.42 36.03
CA VAL A 180 -11.80 15.97 36.23
C VAL A 180 -10.83 15.57 37.34
N HIS A 181 -11.36 14.89 38.36
CA HIS A 181 -10.58 14.32 39.44
C HIS A 181 -9.60 13.25 38.93
N SER A 182 -8.50 13.02 39.63
CA SER A 182 -7.67 11.84 39.42
C SER A 182 -8.49 10.56 39.53
N LEU A 183 -8.11 9.51 38.81
CA LEU A 183 -8.90 8.29 38.73
C LEU A 183 -9.17 7.66 40.11
N HIS A 184 -8.19 7.71 41.01
CA HIS A 184 -8.36 7.30 42.41
C HIS A 184 -9.37 8.15 43.18
N GLN A 185 -9.32 9.47 43.05
CA GLN A 185 -10.27 10.37 43.70
C GLN A 185 -11.67 10.19 43.13
N ALA A 186 -11.80 10.06 41.82
CA ALA A 186 -13.07 9.76 41.15
C ALA A 186 -13.66 8.43 41.64
N MET A 187 -12.86 7.35 41.73
CA MET A 187 -13.31 6.07 42.29
C MET A 187 -13.71 6.19 43.77
N ALA A 188 -13.02 7.01 44.55
CA ALA A 188 -13.33 7.21 45.97
C ALA A 188 -14.61 8.04 46.18
N LEU A 189 -14.90 8.96 45.27
CA LEU A 189 -16.13 9.77 45.25
C LEU A 189 -17.33 9.01 44.70
N ASP A 190 -17.12 8.03 43.81
CA ASP A 190 -18.17 7.18 43.26
C ASP A 190 -18.72 6.18 44.29
N THR A 191 -19.81 6.58 44.96
CA THR A 191 -20.49 5.73 45.95
C THR A 191 -21.16 4.48 45.37
N SER A 192 -21.30 4.37 44.04
CA SER A 192 -21.89 3.20 43.37
C SER A 192 -20.90 2.04 43.21
N GLY A 193 -19.60 2.35 43.09
CA GLY A 193 -18.52 1.41 42.80
C GLY A 193 -18.35 1.07 41.31
N GLU A 194 -19.18 1.63 40.43
CA GLU A 194 -19.17 1.32 38.99
C GLU A 194 -17.85 1.71 38.32
N LEU A 195 -17.26 2.84 38.69
CA LEU A 195 -15.96 3.25 38.14
C LEU A 195 -14.85 2.26 38.48
N GLN A 196 -14.86 1.74 39.71
CA GLN A 196 -13.87 0.76 40.16
C GLN A 196 -13.98 -0.54 39.34
N ASP A 197 -15.22 -1.05 39.15
CA ASP A 197 -15.49 -2.25 38.36
C ASP A 197 -15.05 -2.07 36.90
N LEU A 198 -15.29 -0.90 36.30
CA LEU A 198 -14.85 -0.58 34.94
C LEU A 198 -13.32 -0.56 34.80
N VAL A 199 -12.60 0.01 35.77
CA VAL A 199 -11.13 0.00 35.80
C VAL A 199 -10.60 -1.44 35.85
N GLU A 200 -11.15 -2.29 36.72
CA GLU A 200 -10.78 -3.71 36.81
C GLU A 200 -11.08 -4.48 35.51
N GLN A 201 -12.19 -4.16 34.83
CA GLN A 201 -12.55 -4.77 33.55
C GLN A 201 -11.58 -4.37 32.43
N VAL A 202 -11.18 -3.09 32.36
CA VAL A 202 -10.18 -2.61 31.39
C VAL A 202 -8.85 -3.35 31.54
N ILE A 203 -8.41 -3.58 32.77
CA ILE A 203 -7.15 -4.26 33.08
C ILE A 203 -7.20 -5.75 32.71
N SER A 204 -8.34 -6.40 32.88
CA SER A 204 -8.48 -7.85 32.70
C SER A 204 -8.91 -8.29 31.30
N ALA A 205 -9.57 -7.43 30.53
CA ALA A 205 -10.04 -7.73 29.18
C ALA A 205 -8.95 -7.56 28.10
N SER A 206 -9.23 -8.02 26.87
CA SER A 206 -8.35 -7.81 25.71
C SER A 206 -9.14 -7.54 24.42
N GLY A 207 -8.47 -6.99 23.41
CA GLY A 207 -9.08 -6.75 22.09
C GLY A 207 -10.25 -5.76 22.14
N ALA A 208 -11.37 -6.10 21.50
CA ALA A 208 -12.52 -5.22 21.38
C ALA A 208 -13.26 -4.97 22.71
N GLU A 209 -13.31 -5.97 23.60
CA GLU A 209 -13.96 -5.87 24.91
C GLU A 209 -13.25 -4.86 25.82
N GLN A 210 -11.91 -4.86 25.80
CA GLN A 210 -11.10 -3.89 26.51
C GLN A 210 -11.35 -2.45 26.02
N ASN A 211 -11.49 -2.26 24.71
CA ASN A 211 -11.72 -0.93 24.14
C ASN A 211 -13.12 -0.38 24.48
N ASP A 212 -14.14 -1.25 24.55
CA ASP A 212 -15.49 -0.84 24.95
C ASP A 212 -15.53 -0.47 26.45
N ALA A 213 -14.97 -1.32 27.32
CA ALA A 213 -14.84 -1.05 28.75
C ALA A 213 -14.06 0.26 29.02
N LEU A 214 -12.99 0.50 28.25
CA LEU A 214 -12.20 1.73 28.35
C LEU A 214 -13.02 2.97 27.97
N THR A 215 -13.90 2.87 26.98
CA THR A 215 -14.79 3.97 26.60
C THR A 215 -15.77 4.30 27.71
N GLN A 216 -16.40 3.28 28.31
CA GLN A 216 -17.32 3.48 29.43
C GLN A 216 -16.61 4.04 30.66
N MET A 217 -15.41 3.53 30.97
CA MET A 217 -14.57 4.04 32.05
C MET A 217 -14.27 5.54 31.89
N ILE A 218 -13.94 6.01 30.67
CA ILE A 218 -13.70 7.44 30.41
C ILE A 218 -14.97 8.27 30.65
N TYR A 219 -16.13 7.79 30.20
CA TYR A 219 -17.39 8.50 30.39
C TYR A 219 -17.73 8.66 31.86
N HIS A 220 -17.61 7.59 32.64
CA HIS A 220 -17.88 7.60 34.07
C HIS A 220 -16.82 8.38 34.86
N TRP A 221 -15.55 8.28 34.47
CA TRP A 221 -14.46 9.03 35.09
C TRP A 221 -14.63 10.54 34.91
N THR A 222 -15.12 10.97 33.75
CA THR A 222 -15.38 12.38 33.43
C THR A 222 -16.78 12.86 33.85
N GLY A 223 -17.62 12.00 34.43
CA GLY A 223 -18.96 12.35 34.91
C GLY A 223 -19.98 12.66 33.80
N VAL A 224 -19.80 12.07 32.61
CA VAL A 224 -20.64 12.34 31.42
C VAL A 224 -21.50 11.16 31.00
N GLU A 225 -21.47 10.05 31.73
CA GLU A 225 -22.16 8.80 31.44
C GLU A 225 -23.68 8.97 31.21
N ASP A 226 -24.31 9.86 31.98
CA ASP A 226 -25.76 10.14 31.96
C ASP A 226 -26.19 11.14 30.86
N ILE A 227 -25.24 11.70 30.11
CA ILE A 227 -25.55 12.65 29.04
C ILE A 227 -26.14 11.91 27.84
N ASP A 228 -27.31 12.37 27.36
CA ASP A 228 -27.91 11.86 26.14
C ASP A 228 -26.91 12.00 24.97
N PRO A 229 -26.51 10.90 24.30
CA PRO A 229 -25.58 10.92 23.16
C PRO A 229 -25.98 11.87 22.04
N ASN A 230 -27.28 12.21 21.92
CA ASN A 230 -27.80 13.09 20.90
C ASN A 230 -28.03 14.54 21.35
N SER A 231 -27.73 14.88 22.62
CA SER A 231 -27.98 16.22 23.19
C SER A 231 -27.23 17.37 22.50
N ARG A 232 -26.20 17.05 21.72
CA ARG A 232 -25.38 17.98 20.92
C ARG A 232 -25.76 17.99 19.43
N THR A 233 -26.92 17.43 19.06
CA THR A 233 -27.45 17.51 17.69
C THR A 233 -27.72 18.96 17.31
N ALA A 234 -27.32 19.38 16.10
CA ALA A 234 -27.55 20.75 15.64
C ALA A 234 -29.04 21.07 15.47
N ASP A 235 -29.47 22.28 15.87
CA ASP A 235 -30.89 22.71 15.83
C ASP A 235 -31.42 22.97 14.40
N ARG A 236 -30.55 22.94 13.38
CA ARG A 236 -30.87 23.38 12.02
C ARG A 236 -30.64 22.31 10.95
N MET A 237 -29.48 22.30 10.28
CA MET A 237 -29.34 21.72 8.93
C MET A 237 -28.33 20.57 8.81
N TYR A 238 -27.40 20.41 9.77
CA TYR A 238 -26.26 19.49 9.64
C TYR A 238 -26.35 18.20 10.47
N GLY A 239 -27.44 18.01 11.23
CA GLY A 239 -27.63 16.80 12.05
C GLY A 239 -26.58 16.63 13.14
N ASN A 240 -26.39 15.39 13.62
CA ASN A 240 -25.48 15.06 14.71
C ASN A 240 -24.08 14.68 14.17
N VAL A 241 -23.27 15.67 13.84
CA VAL A 241 -21.91 15.45 13.27
C VAL A 241 -20.90 14.97 14.31
N ILE A 242 -21.15 15.23 15.60
CA ILE A 242 -20.31 14.74 16.69
C ILE A 242 -20.60 13.26 17.02
N GLY A 243 -21.75 12.74 16.58
CA GLY A 243 -22.15 11.36 16.86
C GLY A 243 -22.54 11.17 18.33
N ASP A 244 -21.58 10.91 19.21
CA ASP A 244 -21.83 10.73 20.65
C ASP A 244 -21.40 11.99 21.41
N ALA A 245 -22.38 12.74 21.93
CA ALA A 245 -22.17 13.96 22.70
C ALA A 245 -21.26 13.77 23.92
N ARG A 246 -21.21 12.55 24.49
CA ARG A 246 -20.39 12.23 25.66
C ARG A 246 -18.90 12.32 25.36
N LYS A 247 -18.47 11.96 24.13
CA LYS A 247 -17.07 12.12 23.70
C LYS A 247 -16.63 13.58 23.75
N LEU A 248 -17.47 14.48 23.25
CA LEU A 248 -17.20 15.91 23.30
C LEU A 248 -17.20 16.42 24.73
N LYS A 249 -18.22 16.06 25.52
CA LYS A 249 -18.33 16.57 26.89
C LYS A 249 -17.18 16.08 27.78
N ALA A 250 -16.72 14.84 27.61
CA ALA A 250 -15.54 14.33 28.31
C ALA A 250 -14.29 15.19 28.04
N LEU A 251 -14.07 15.58 26.78
CA LEU A 251 -12.97 16.50 26.43
C LEU A 251 -13.18 17.90 27.02
N GLU A 252 -14.42 18.39 27.08
CA GLU A 252 -14.74 19.71 27.63
C GLU A 252 -14.47 19.77 29.14
N GLU A 253 -14.79 18.70 29.88
CA GLU A 253 -14.46 18.58 31.30
C GLU A 253 -12.96 18.51 31.52
N LEU A 254 -12.25 17.67 30.75
CA LEU A 254 -10.79 17.54 30.84
C LEU A 254 -10.05 18.84 30.47
N MET A 255 -10.58 19.62 29.52
CA MET A 255 -9.95 20.88 29.11
C MET A 255 -10.50 22.10 29.86
N GLY A 256 -11.48 21.91 30.75
CA GLY A 256 -12.14 22.98 31.51
C GLY A 256 -12.88 24.00 30.64
N GLN A 257 -13.19 23.69 29.37
CA GLN A 257 -13.82 24.64 28.44
C GLN A 257 -14.83 23.98 27.50
N GLU A 258 -15.90 24.70 27.19
CA GLU A 258 -16.91 24.23 26.23
C GLU A 258 -16.60 24.65 24.79
N TRP A 259 -16.85 23.75 23.83
CA TRP A 259 -16.75 24.05 22.41
C TRP A 259 -18.12 24.11 21.75
N LEU A 260 -18.40 25.27 21.16
CA LEU A 260 -19.64 25.57 20.46
C LEU A 260 -19.35 25.90 18.99
N GLY A 261 -20.25 25.50 18.10
CA GLY A 261 -20.23 25.93 16.70
C GLY A 261 -20.54 27.41 16.59
N THR A 262 -20.02 28.05 15.54
CA THR A 262 -20.36 29.44 15.24
C THR A 262 -20.89 29.52 13.82
N TRP A 263 -22.10 30.05 13.67
CA TRP A 263 -22.72 30.29 12.38
C TRP A 263 -22.13 31.54 11.72
N CYS A 264 -22.28 31.65 10.40
CA CYS A 264 -21.80 32.81 9.64
C CYS A 264 -22.36 34.16 10.12
N GLY A 265 -23.50 34.15 10.82
CA GLY A 265 -24.10 35.33 11.46
C GLY A 265 -23.62 35.62 12.88
N GLY A 266 -22.69 34.82 13.44
CA GLY A 266 -22.19 34.93 14.80
C GLY A 266 -23.00 34.17 15.86
N ASP A 267 -24.18 33.63 15.51
CA ASP A 267 -24.96 32.78 16.40
C ASP A 267 -24.15 31.55 16.83
N ARG A 268 -24.19 31.21 18.12
CA ARG A 268 -23.51 30.04 18.69
C ARG A 268 -24.44 28.82 18.68
N ASP A 269 -23.90 27.67 18.33
CA ASP A 269 -24.59 26.38 18.23
C ASP A 269 -23.95 25.37 19.19
N ARG A 270 -24.75 24.46 19.76
CA ARG A 270 -24.24 23.42 20.67
C ARG A 270 -23.34 22.42 19.97
N ASN A 271 -23.44 22.31 18.65
CA ASN A 271 -22.62 21.43 17.81
C ASN A 271 -21.42 22.21 17.21
N PRO A 272 -20.16 21.74 17.37
CA PRO A 272 -18.96 22.39 16.80
C PRO A 272 -18.90 22.48 15.26
N HIS A 273 -19.80 21.82 14.53
CA HIS A 273 -19.85 21.69 13.05
C HIS A 273 -18.75 20.81 12.43
N GLY A 274 -18.94 20.47 11.13
CA GLY A 274 -18.14 19.55 10.30
C GLY A 274 -16.67 19.33 10.67
N LYS A 275 -15.77 20.24 10.26
CA LYS A 275 -14.32 20.04 10.40
C LYS A 275 -13.85 20.02 11.87
N ALA A 276 -14.47 20.83 12.73
CA ALA A 276 -14.11 20.89 14.14
C ALA A 276 -14.55 19.61 14.88
N ALA A 277 -15.75 19.09 14.57
CA ALA A 277 -16.24 17.84 15.14
C ALA A 277 -15.30 16.66 14.84
N LEU A 278 -14.75 16.56 13.62
CA LEU A 278 -13.78 15.51 13.28
C LEU A 278 -12.47 15.61 14.08
N ILE A 279 -11.98 16.82 14.31
CA ILE A 279 -10.76 17.04 15.12
C ILE A 279 -11.03 16.64 16.57
N LEU A 280 -12.18 17.03 17.13
CA LEU A 280 -12.57 16.70 18.50
C LEU A 280 -12.79 15.19 18.68
N LEU A 281 -13.40 14.52 17.69
CA LEU A 281 -13.53 13.07 17.72
C LEU A 281 -12.19 12.36 17.68
N LYS A 282 -11.27 12.81 16.81
CA LYS A 282 -9.91 12.29 16.79
C LYS A 282 -9.20 12.55 18.12
N ALA A 283 -9.37 13.72 18.73
CA ALA A 283 -8.77 14.03 20.03
C ALA A 283 -9.29 13.09 21.14
N PHE A 284 -10.57 12.70 21.10
CA PHE A 284 -11.11 11.69 22.01
C PHE A 284 -10.48 10.31 21.76
N ASP A 285 -10.32 9.90 20.50
CA ASP A 285 -9.69 8.63 20.16
C ASP A 285 -8.19 8.61 20.57
N ASP A 286 -7.48 9.74 20.38
CA ASP A 286 -6.09 9.93 20.83
C ASP A 286 -5.99 9.90 22.38
N LEU A 287 -6.95 10.51 23.08
CA LEU A 287 -7.06 10.44 24.54
C LEU A 287 -7.28 9.01 25.03
N GLN A 288 -8.16 8.25 24.36
CA GLN A 288 -8.40 6.86 24.68
C GLN A 288 -7.11 6.03 24.57
N LEU A 289 -6.33 6.25 23.52
CA LEU A 289 -5.02 5.62 23.35
C LEU A 289 -4.03 6.02 24.45
N TYR A 290 -3.98 7.30 24.81
CA TYR A 290 -3.12 7.81 25.89
C TYR A 290 -3.48 7.20 27.25
N ILE A 291 -4.77 7.18 27.60
CA ILE A 291 -5.27 6.58 28.85
C ILE A 291 -4.94 5.09 28.88
N LYS A 292 -5.17 4.39 27.76
CA LYS A 292 -4.81 2.97 27.63
C LYS A 292 -3.32 2.78 27.92
N ASP A 293 -2.45 3.53 27.24
CA ASP A 293 -1.01 3.48 27.46
C ASP A 293 -0.67 3.68 28.94
N LYS A 294 -1.23 4.72 29.58
CA LYS A 294 -0.95 5.06 30.98
C LYS A 294 -1.48 4.08 32.02
N LEU A 295 -2.66 3.49 31.81
CA LEU A 295 -3.19 2.45 32.73
C LEU A 295 -2.32 1.20 32.75
N PHE A 296 -1.63 0.91 31.66
CA PHE A 296 -0.68 -0.20 31.55
C PHE A 296 0.78 0.24 31.78
N ASP A 297 1.02 1.47 32.23
CA ASP A 297 2.36 2.07 32.39
C ASP A 297 2.95 2.00 33.82
N ASP A 298 2.34 1.30 34.78
CA ASP A 298 2.93 1.13 36.13
C ASP A 298 3.08 -0.34 36.56
N ASN A 299 4.32 -0.82 36.53
CA ASN A 299 4.94 -1.78 37.47
C ASN A 299 4.21 -3.09 37.87
N ASN A 300 3.44 -3.76 37.01
CA ASN A 300 3.43 -5.24 36.96
C ASN A 300 2.70 -5.83 35.74
N ASN A 301 3.44 -5.83 34.63
CA ASN A 301 3.62 -6.90 33.64
C ASN A 301 3.68 -6.29 32.24
N ASP A 302 4.93 -6.01 31.85
CA ASP A 302 5.40 -5.98 30.47
C ASP A 302 5.30 -4.68 29.64
N ASN A 303 5.53 -3.52 30.27
CA ASN A 303 5.99 -2.36 29.48
C ASN A 303 7.46 -2.57 29.05
N LEU A 304 7.72 -2.29 27.77
CA LEU A 304 8.98 -2.41 27.08
C LEU A 304 9.93 -1.23 27.31
N LEU A 305 9.39 -0.01 27.42
CA LEU A 305 10.20 1.22 27.58
C LEU A 305 10.91 1.28 28.94
N SER A 306 10.32 0.71 29.99
CA SER A 306 10.93 0.61 31.32
C SER A 306 12.22 -0.24 31.36
N LYS A 307 12.48 -1.02 30.30
CA LYS A 307 13.69 -1.82 30.13
C LYS A 307 14.85 -1.02 29.53
N ILE A 308 14.60 0.23 29.08
CA ILE A 308 15.62 1.20 28.66
C ILE A 308 15.95 2.09 29.86
N ARG A 309 17.22 2.15 30.27
CA ARG A 309 17.65 2.99 31.41
C ARG A 309 18.37 4.24 30.93
N ILE A 310 18.09 5.34 31.59
CA ILE A 310 18.67 6.65 31.28
C ILE A 310 19.41 7.16 32.51
N SER A 311 20.62 7.68 32.30
CA SER A 311 21.47 8.28 33.33
C SER A 311 21.58 9.79 33.06
N THR A 312 21.46 10.61 34.11
CA THR A 312 21.60 12.07 34.04
C THR A 312 22.64 12.57 35.03
N ASN A 313 23.24 13.74 34.77
CA ASN A 313 24.10 14.43 35.75
C ASN A 313 23.25 15.17 36.80
N ASP A 314 23.93 15.80 37.76
CA ASP A 314 23.30 16.56 38.86
C ASP A 314 22.51 17.80 38.37
N GLU A 315 22.72 18.23 37.12
CA GLU A 315 22.04 19.35 36.46
C GLU A 315 20.82 18.89 35.63
N GLY A 316 20.53 17.59 35.60
CA GLY A 316 19.41 16.99 34.86
C GLY A 316 19.70 16.76 33.37
N GLU A 317 20.93 16.95 32.92
CA GLU A 317 21.33 16.69 31.54
C GLU A 317 21.61 15.20 31.34
N LEU A 318 21.16 14.67 30.19
CA LEU A 318 21.37 13.30 29.78
C LEU A 318 22.86 12.97 29.61
N THR A 319 23.37 11.97 30.35
CA THR A 319 24.77 11.54 30.28
C THR A 319 24.95 10.21 29.54
N GLU A 320 24.03 9.26 29.72
CA GLU A 320 24.15 7.92 29.12
C GLU A 320 22.78 7.25 28.96
N VAL A 321 22.61 6.49 27.89
CA VAL A 321 21.43 5.64 27.65
C VAL A 321 21.88 4.18 27.59
N HIS A 322 21.26 3.33 28.41
CA HIS A 322 21.53 1.89 28.48
C HIS A 322 20.35 1.10 27.91
N VAL A 323 20.54 0.55 26.71
CA VAL A 323 19.52 -0.22 25.98
C VAL A 323 19.67 -1.75 26.11
N SER A 324 20.75 -2.23 26.73
CA SER A 324 21.09 -3.67 26.75
C SER A 324 20.04 -4.57 27.41
N THR A 325 19.34 -4.09 28.43
CA THR A 325 18.29 -4.87 29.10
C THR A 325 17.04 -4.99 28.23
N PHE A 326 16.70 -3.93 27.50
CA PHE A 326 15.62 -3.93 26.51
C PHE A 326 15.94 -4.84 25.33
N ILE A 327 17.16 -4.78 24.80
CA ILE A 327 17.59 -5.63 23.68
C ILE A 327 17.59 -7.10 24.07
N ASN A 328 18.17 -7.47 25.21
CA ASN A 328 18.16 -8.87 25.68
C ASN A 328 16.74 -9.44 25.83
N TYR A 329 15.78 -8.59 26.23
CA TYR A 329 14.37 -9.00 26.29
C TYR A 329 13.80 -9.21 24.89
N LEU A 330 14.04 -8.29 23.94
CA LEU A 330 13.58 -8.46 22.56
C LEU A 330 14.21 -9.70 21.91
N GLU A 331 15.49 -9.97 22.13
CA GLU A 331 16.15 -11.18 21.63
C GLU A 331 15.53 -12.46 22.19
N PHE A 332 15.16 -12.44 23.47
CA PHE A 332 14.48 -13.56 24.12
C PHE A 332 13.06 -13.78 23.55
N GLU A 333 12.24 -12.73 23.46
CA GLU A 333 10.87 -12.82 22.93
C GLU A 333 10.84 -13.13 21.43
N TYR A 334 11.82 -12.64 20.67
CA TYR A 334 11.93 -12.88 19.24
C TYR A 334 12.15 -14.36 18.93
N ALA A 335 12.75 -15.14 19.83
CA ALA A 335 12.92 -16.57 19.66
C ALA A 335 11.56 -17.32 19.63
N ASP A 336 10.57 -16.80 20.36
CA ASP A 336 9.25 -17.43 20.50
C ASP A 336 8.19 -16.77 19.61
N ASN A 337 8.20 -15.43 19.43
CA ASN A 337 7.18 -14.68 18.68
C ASN A 337 7.76 -13.57 17.75
N PRO A 338 8.53 -13.90 16.70
CA PRO A 338 9.30 -12.95 15.90
C PRO A 338 8.52 -11.71 15.40
N GLN A 339 7.36 -11.93 14.78
CA GLN A 339 6.56 -10.85 14.19
C GLN A 339 5.96 -9.91 15.23
N GLN A 340 5.52 -10.44 16.38
CA GLN A 340 5.01 -9.64 17.47
C GLN A 340 6.11 -8.77 18.09
N THR A 341 7.30 -9.34 18.28
CA THR A 341 8.47 -8.63 18.81
C THR A 341 8.93 -7.50 17.88
N LEU A 342 8.93 -7.73 16.56
CA LEU A 342 9.24 -6.67 15.58
C LEU A 342 8.20 -5.54 15.62
N ASN A 343 6.91 -5.87 15.70
CA ASN A 343 5.85 -4.88 15.85
C ASN A 343 5.99 -4.06 17.15
N GLN A 344 6.34 -4.73 18.25
CA GLN A 344 6.59 -4.09 19.55
C GLN A 344 7.80 -3.13 19.50
N LEU A 345 8.91 -3.56 18.91
CA LEU A 345 10.07 -2.70 18.68
C LEU A 345 9.69 -1.48 17.82
N ARG A 346 8.83 -1.66 16.80
CA ARG A 346 8.31 -0.55 15.98
C ARG A 346 7.61 0.50 16.84
N GLN A 347 6.69 0.07 17.70
CA GLN A 347 5.92 0.97 18.56
C GLN A 347 6.84 1.72 19.54
N VAL A 348 7.84 1.03 20.09
CA VAL A 348 8.85 1.66 20.96
C VAL A 348 9.63 2.74 20.21
N LYS A 349 10.13 2.46 19.01
CA LYS A 349 10.88 3.45 18.22
C LYS A 349 10.01 4.66 17.82
N ILE A 350 8.73 4.46 17.48
CA ILE A 350 7.76 5.55 17.26
C ILE A 350 7.56 6.40 18.52
N ALA A 351 7.46 5.76 19.69
CA ALA A 351 7.33 6.46 20.96
C ALA A 351 8.58 7.30 21.25
N LEU A 352 9.78 6.76 21.00
CA LEU A 352 11.05 7.46 21.19
C LEU A 352 11.19 8.69 20.27
N LEU A 353 10.70 8.65 19.03
CA LEU A 353 10.72 9.82 18.12
C LEU A 353 9.99 11.04 18.71
N LYS A 354 9.03 10.83 19.61
CA LYS A 354 8.25 11.88 20.26
C LYS A 354 8.92 12.45 21.54
N LEU A 355 10.01 11.85 22.02
CA LEU A 355 10.65 12.17 23.30
C LEU A 355 11.84 13.15 23.20
N GLY A 356 11.87 13.98 22.16
CA GLY A 356 12.89 15.02 22.00
C GLY A 356 14.32 14.47 21.98
N ASP A 357 15.27 15.16 22.61
CA ASP A 357 16.69 14.78 22.56
C ASP A 357 16.99 13.46 23.28
N VAL A 358 16.23 13.13 24.33
CA VAL A 358 16.33 11.85 25.03
C VAL A 358 15.89 10.70 24.11
N GLY A 359 14.79 10.90 23.40
CA GLY A 359 14.29 9.98 22.39
C GLY A 359 15.29 9.74 21.26
N LYS A 360 15.85 10.81 20.68
CA LYS A 360 16.88 10.74 19.63
C LYS A 360 18.14 10.00 20.08
N GLN A 361 18.65 10.30 21.28
CA GLN A 361 19.84 9.61 21.81
C GLN A 361 19.56 8.15 22.13
N THR A 362 18.32 7.82 22.54
CA THR A 362 17.89 6.44 22.75
C THR A 362 17.78 5.68 21.43
N LEU A 363 17.22 6.30 20.39
CA LEU A 363 17.18 5.73 19.04
C LEU A 363 18.59 5.47 18.51
N ALA A 364 19.50 6.45 18.62
CA ALA A 364 20.90 6.28 18.23
C ALA A 364 21.59 5.14 19.01
N ALA A 365 21.28 4.96 20.30
CA ALA A 365 21.81 3.85 21.09
C ALA A 365 21.24 2.49 20.67
N LEU A 366 19.96 2.43 20.28
CA LEU A 366 19.35 1.23 19.70
C LEU A 366 19.95 0.90 18.32
N GLU A 367 20.17 1.92 17.48
CA GLU A 367 20.80 1.79 16.16
C GLU A 367 22.22 1.26 16.26
N GLN A 368 23.03 1.78 17.19
CA GLN A 368 24.40 1.29 17.43
C GLN A 368 24.46 -0.16 17.92
N ALA A 369 23.38 -0.66 18.51
CA ALA A 369 23.29 -2.05 18.94
C ALA A 369 22.69 -2.97 17.88
N GLY A 370 22.16 -2.40 16.79
CA GLY A 370 21.71 -3.14 15.62
C GLY A 370 22.86 -3.60 14.73
N ASP A 371 22.54 -4.50 13.81
CA ASP A 371 23.46 -5.05 12.83
C ASP A 371 22.72 -5.20 11.50
N GLU A 372 23.15 -4.46 10.47
CA GLU A 372 22.52 -4.46 9.14
C GLU A 372 22.63 -5.83 8.45
N ASP A 373 23.64 -6.62 8.79
CA ASP A 373 23.85 -7.98 8.28
C ASP A 373 23.25 -9.07 9.20
N GLY A 374 22.62 -8.65 10.30
CA GLY A 374 22.07 -9.52 11.34
C GLY A 374 20.69 -10.11 11.00
N ASN A 375 20.04 -10.70 12.00
CA ASN A 375 18.64 -11.15 11.86
C ASN A 375 17.67 -9.96 11.79
N ALA A 376 16.39 -10.19 11.46
CA ALA A 376 15.41 -9.11 11.27
C ALA A 376 15.26 -8.17 12.48
N LEU A 377 15.45 -8.67 13.71
CA LEU A 377 15.46 -7.83 14.90
C LEU A 377 16.68 -6.90 14.94
N ALA A 378 17.87 -7.43 14.65
CA ALA A 378 19.11 -6.66 14.60
C ALA A 378 19.10 -5.61 13.47
N GLN A 379 18.54 -5.96 12.32
CA GLN A 379 18.34 -5.04 11.19
C GLN A 379 17.36 -3.93 11.55
N MET A 380 16.26 -4.26 12.22
CA MET A 380 15.25 -3.29 12.66
C MET A 380 15.75 -2.38 13.79
N LEU A 381 16.67 -2.85 14.64
CA LEU A 381 17.37 -2.00 15.60
C LEU A 381 18.21 -0.94 14.87
N ALA A 382 18.83 -1.28 13.74
CA ALA A 382 19.70 -0.40 12.96
C ALA A 382 19.00 0.68 12.09
N ARG A 383 17.66 0.70 11.94
CA ARG A 383 16.93 1.58 10.98
C ARG A 383 15.75 2.40 11.56
N ASP A 384 15.39 3.56 11.01
CA ASP A 384 14.31 4.48 11.47
C ASP A 384 12.87 4.00 11.10
N VAL A 385 11.77 4.63 11.59
CA VAL A 385 10.41 3.99 11.68
C VAL A 385 9.18 4.65 11.00
N TYR A 386 9.20 5.93 10.59
CA TYR A 386 8.16 6.52 9.72
C TYR A 386 8.69 7.78 9.05
N LEU A 387 8.59 7.87 7.74
CA LEU A 387 9.05 9.02 6.95
C LEU A 387 7.96 9.46 5.96
N HIS A 388 7.61 10.75 5.99
CA HIS A 388 6.79 11.39 4.96
C HIS A 388 7.70 12.33 4.15
N LEU A 389 8.02 11.93 2.92
CA LEU A 389 8.83 12.71 1.99
C LEU A 389 7.95 13.34 0.93
N ILE A 390 8.14 14.63 0.67
CA ILE A 390 7.44 15.38 -0.37
C ILE A 390 8.51 16.02 -1.25
N GLY A 391 8.46 15.73 -2.55
CA GLY A 391 9.31 16.32 -3.57
C GLY A 391 8.85 17.72 -3.96
N THR A 392 9.46 18.22 -5.01
CA THR A 392 9.34 19.59 -5.52
C THR A 392 8.59 19.60 -6.85
N ASP A 393 8.70 20.69 -7.60
CA ASP A 393 8.16 20.77 -8.97
C ASP A 393 9.16 20.28 -10.03
N GLY A 394 10.28 19.66 -9.62
CA GLY A 394 11.31 19.12 -10.52
C GLY A 394 11.58 17.65 -10.24
N ASN A 395 12.45 17.04 -11.05
CA ASN A 395 12.78 15.62 -10.94
C ASN A 395 13.51 15.30 -9.63
N ASP A 396 12.83 14.60 -8.73
CA ASP A 396 13.32 14.28 -7.39
C ASP A 396 13.68 12.80 -7.25
N ILE A 397 14.61 12.52 -6.32
CA ILE A 397 14.97 11.16 -5.91
C ILE A 397 14.60 11.05 -4.43
N LEU A 398 13.53 10.32 -4.15
CA LEU A 398 13.01 10.10 -2.81
C LEU A 398 13.32 8.65 -2.40
N THR A 399 14.05 8.49 -1.31
CA THR A 399 14.35 7.16 -0.75
C THR A 399 14.10 7.18 0.74
N SER A 400 13.24 6.28 1.21
CA SER A 400 13.04 6.00 2.62
C SER A 400 13.61 4.62 2.99
N GLY A 401 13.36 4.20 4.23
CA GLY A 401 14.15 3.17 4.91
C GLY A 401 13.33 1.92 5.16
N SER A 402 13.12 1.61 6.42
CA SER A 402 12.15 0.59 6.83
C SER A 402 11.01 1.27 7.56
N GLY A 403 9.81 0.71 7.56
CA GLY A 403 8.69 1.26 8.31
C GLY A 403 7.39 1.28 7.52
N PHE A 404 6.51 2.20 7.89
CA PHE A 404 5.41 2.60 7.02
C PHE A 404 5.79 4.00 6.57
N ASP A 405 6.09 4.19 5.29
CA ASP A 405 6.55 5.45 4.72
C ASP A 405 5.55 5.97 3.68
N VAL A 406 5.52 7.30 3.53
CA VAL A 406 4.71 7.99 2.51
C VAL A 406 5.62 8.85 1.66
N LEU A 407 5.69 8.59 0.36
CA LEU A 407 6.45 9.42 -0.58
C LEU A 407 5.49 10.08 -1.59
N GLU A 408 5.65 11.39 -1.78
CA GLU A 408 4.94 12.19 -2.78
C GLU A 408 5.97 12.87 -3.70
N GLY A 409 6.02 12.51 -4.98
CA GLY A 409 6.98 13.04 -5.95
C GLY A 409 6.71 14.50 -6.30
N GLY A 410 5.51 14.79 -6.79
CA GLY A 410 5.09 16.15 -7.14
C GLY A 410 4.98 16.32 -8.65
N ASN A 411 5.61 17.35 -9.21
CA ASN A 411 5.75 17.48 -10.66
C ASN A 411 7.19 17.15 -11.05
N GLY A 412 7.40 16.55 -12.22
CA GLY A 412 8.73 16.14 -12.68
C GLY A 412 8.78 14.63 -12.91
N ASP A 413 9.87 14.15 -13.52
CA ASP A 413 10.11 12.70 -13.61
C ASP A 413 10.84 12.24 -12.34
N ASP A 414 10.10 11.63 -11.41
CA ASP A 414 10.58 11.30 -10.07
C ASP A 414 11.05 9.85 -9.93
N THR A 415 11.94 9.59 -8.97
CA THR A 415 12.36 8.23 -8.61
C THR A 415 12.09 7.99 -7.12
N LEU A 416 11.20 7.05 -6.82
CA LEU A 416 10.64 6.83 -5.49
C LEU A 416 10.97 5.41 -5.01
N ASN A 417 11.63 5.29 -3.86
CA ASN A 417 11.96 4.01 -3.22
C ASN A 417 11.55 4.06 -1.75
N ALA A 418 10.48 3.36 -1.36
CA ALA A 418 9.99 3.39 0.01
C ALA A 418 10.72 2.39 0.95
N GLY A 419 11.48 1.46 0.39
CA GLY A 419 12.22 0.46 1.16
C GLY A 419 11.31 -0.56 1.84
N GLN A 420 11.67 -0.97 3.07
CA GLN A 420 11.04 -2.11 3.74
C GLN A 420 9.82 -1.75 4.59
N GLY A 421 8.64 -2.18 4.16
CA GLY A 421 7.47 -2.30 5.01
C GLY A 421 6.17 -2.13 4.24
N ASN A 422 5.19 -1.45 4.82
CA ASN A 422 3.89 -1.30 4.15
C ASN A 422 3.74 0.15 3.75
N ASP A 423 4.09 0.51 2.53
CA ASP A 423 4.34 1.90 2.16
C ASP A 423 3.34 2.43 1.14
N LYS A 424 3.25 3.77 1.07
CA LYS A 424 2.42 4.48 0.09
C LYS A 424 3.25 5.43 -0.72
N VAL A 425 3.11 5.36 -2.04
CA VAL A 425 3.83 6.24 -2.96
C VAL A 425 2.86 6.87 -3.97
N THR A 426 3.07 8.15 -4.24
CA THR A 426 2.35 8.93 -5.26
C THR A 426 3.40 9.64 -6.11
N GLY A 427 3.46 9.36 -7.41
CA GLY A 427 4.43 9.98 -8.31
C GLY A 427 4.01 11.42 -8.62
N GLY A 428 2.83 11.56 -9.23
CA GLY A 428 2.20 12.86 -9.46
C GLY A 428 2.09 13.16 -10.94
N ALA A 429 2.88 14.10 -11.45
CA ALA A 429 2.86 14.45 -12.88
C ALA A 429 4.26 14.35 -13.47
N GLY A 430 4.46 13.42 -14.39
CA GLY A 430 5.74 13.20 -15.06
C GLY A 430 5.84 11.75 -15.52
N ASN A 431 7.05 11.24 -15.74
CA ASN A 431 7.29 9.81 -15.94
C ASN A 431 8.06 9.29 -14.75
N ASP A 432 7.35 8.65 -13.82
CA ASP A 432 7.89 8.31 -12.52
C ASP A 432 8.42 6.88 -12.47
N ILE A 433 9.40 6.63 -11.60
CA ILE A 433 9.98 5.31 -11.37
C ILE A 433 9.82 4.93 -9.90
N TYR A 434 9.05 3.88 -9.64
CA TYR A 434 8.92 3.26 -8.32
C TYR A 434 9.86 2.07 -8.21
N ILE A 435 10.65 2.01 -7.14
CA ILE A 435 11.60 0.91 -6.89
C ILE A 435 11.02 -0.01 -5.83
N PHE A 436 11.07 -1.33 -6.07
CA PHE A 436 10.63 -2.36 -5.14
C PHE A 436 11.61 -3.53 -5.11
N ASN A 437 12.04 -3.96 -3.93
CA ASN A 437 13.00 -5.03 -3.71
C ASN A 437 12.36 -6.21 -2.97
N LEU A 438 13.05 -7.36 -2.99
CA LEU A 438 12.61 -8.53 -2.22
C LEU A 438 12.69 -8.24 -0.71
N GLY A 439 11.62 -8.53 0.01
CA GLY A 439 11.47 -8.24 1.44
C GLY A 439 10.96 -6.83 1.76
N ASP A 440 10.58 -6.05 0.73
CA ASP A 440 10.06 -4.70 0.92
C ASP A 440 8.62 -4.68 1.44
N GLY A 441 7.89 -5.80 1.49
CA GLY A 441 6.55 -5.86 2.08
C GLY A 441 5.45 -5.45 1.10
N GLN A 442 4.58 -4.51 1.48
CA GLN A 442 3.41 -4.11 0.68
C GLN A 442 3.55 -2.68 0.19
N LEU A 443 3.67 -2.48 -1.11
CA LEU A 443 3.72 -1.15 -1.71
C LEU A 443 2.39 -0.79 -2.37
N GLU A 444 1.76 0.30 -1.93
CA GLU A 444 0.58 0.90 -2.58
C GLU A 444 1.00 2.11 -3.43
N ILE A 445 0.84 1.98 -4.74
CA ILE A 445 1.14 3.03 -5.72
C ILE A 445 -0.16 3.67 -6.18
N MET A 446 -0.26 5.00 -6.05
CA MET A 446 -1.34 5.79 -6.63
C MET A 446 -0.77 6.74 -7.67
N ASP A 447 -1.09 6.50 -8.93
CA ASP A 447 -0.81 7.42 -10.02
C ASP A 447 -1.91 7.40 -11.09
N ALA A 448 -1.98 8.47 -11.86
CA ALA A 448 -2.98 8.68 -12.89
C ALA A 448 -2.44 9.37 -14.16
N ASN A 449 -1.22 9.93 -14.18
CA ASN A 449 -0.71 10.63 -15.37
C ASN A 449 0.80 10.46 -15.54
N GLY A 450 1.19 9.79 -16.61
CA GLY A 450 2.60 9.64 -16.91
C GLY A 450 2.87 8.52 -17.89
N TYR A 451 4.15 8.22 -18.06
CA TYR A 451 4.61 6.98 -18.66
C TYR A 451 5.47 6.30 -17.59
N ASP A 452 4.80 5.61 -16.66
CA ASP A 452 5.35 5.31 -15.33
C ASP A 452 5.88 3.88 -15.22
N GLY A 453 6.90 3.70 -14.38
CA GLY A 453 7.68 2.48 -14.28
C GLY A 453 7.74 1.88 -12.89
N LEU A 454 7.48 0.58 -12.78
CA LEU A 454 7.87 -0.20 -11.60
C LEU A 454 9.19 -0.92 -11.88
N LYS A 455 10.20 -0.67 -11.07
CA LYS A 455 11.51 -1.31 -11.16
C LYS A 455 11.74 -2.25 -10.01
N PHE A 456 11.82 -3.55 -10.32
CA PHE A 456 12.21 -4.56 -9.36
C PHE A 456 13.73 -4.61 -9.15
N GLY A 457 14.13 -4.78 -7.89
CA GLY A 457 15.51 -5.02 -7.47
C GLY A 457 16.05 -6.40 -7.84
N GLU A 458 17.30 -6.68 -7.47
CA GLU A 458 17.92 -7.99 -7.70
C GLU A 458 17.15 -9.11 -6.99
N GLY A 459 17.09 -10.29 -7.62
CA GLY A 459 16.43 -11.47 -7.04
C GLY A 459 14.93 -11.59 -7.30
N ILE A 460 14.32 -10.62 -7.98
CA ILE A 460 12.97 -10.74 -8.53
C ILE A 460 13.10 -10.82 -10.05
N THR A 461 12.65 -11.93 -10.63
CA THR A 461 12.56 -12.11 -12.08
C THR A 461 11.12 -12.15 -12.54
N LYS A 462 10.92 -12.13 -13.85
CA LYS A 462 9.60 -12.25 -14.48
C LYS A 462 8.83 -13.51 -14.09
N ASP A 463 9.54 -14.63 -13.90
CA ASP A 463 8.91 -15.91 -13.53
C ASP A 463 8.52 -15.94 -12.03
N ASP A 464 9.03 -15.01 -11.24
CA ASP A 464 8.76 -14.92 -9.81
C ASP A 464 7.50 -14.10 -9.49
N ILE A 465 6.81 -13.54 -10.49
CA ILE A 465 5.65 -12.68 -10.25
C ILE A 465 4.34 -13.29 -10.77
N THR A 466 3.26 -13.06 -10.04
CA THR A 466 1.89 -13.32 -10.49
C THR A 466 1.12 -12.00 -10.50
N ILE A 467 0.46 -11.71 -11.62
CA ILE A 467 -0.35 -10.49 -11.79
C ILE A 467 -1.83 -10.85 -11.78
N THR A 468 -2.61 -10.19 -10.94
CA THR A 468 -4.06 -10.42 -10.81
C THR A 468 -4.81 -9.11 -10.64
N GLN A 469 -6.05 -9.06 -11.13
CA GLN A 469 -6.99 -8.00 -10.85
C GLN A 469 -8.06 -8.53 -9.90
N GLU A 470 -8.32 -7.77 -8.84
CA GLU A 470 -9.30 -8.16 -7.82
C GLU A 470 -10.59 -7.34 -7.92
N ALA A 471 -11.60 -7.78 -7.17
CA ALA A 471 -12.94 -7.18 -7.17
C ALA A 471 -12.98 -5.71 -6.68
N ASP A 472 -11.90 -5.25 -6.04
CA ASP A 472 -11.72 -3.87 -5.61
C ASP A 472 -11.27 -2.93 -6.75
N GLY A 473 -10.98 -3.48 -7.94
CA GLY A 473 -10.56 -2.74 -9.12
C GLY A 473 -9.07 -2.42 -9.18
N PHE A 474 -8.27 -2.89 -8.21
CA PHE A 474 -6.82 -2.74 -8.22
C PHE A 474 -6.12 -3.89 -8.94
N VAL A 475 -4.94 -3.60 -9.47
CA VAL A 475 -4.02 -4.62 -9.98
C VAL A 475 -2.99 -4.93 -8.90
N TYR A 476 -2.74 -6.22 -8.71
CA TYR A 476 -1.81 -6.76 -7.74
C TYR A 476 -0.71 -7.51 -8.47
N ILE A 477 0.55 -7.15 -8.20
CA ILE A 477 1.72 -7.96 -8.54
C ILE A 477 2.19 -8.62 -7.25
N ARG A 478 2.09 -9.94 -7.20
CA ARG A 478 2.52 -10.75 -6.06
C ARG A 478 3.84 -11.41 -6.39
N ILE A 479 4.81 -11.31 -5.49
CA ILE A 479 6.05 -12.06 -5.63
C ILE A 479 5.82 -13.46 -5.07
N ASN A 480 5.87 -14.46 -5.95
CA ASN A 480 5.54 -15.85 -5.69
C ASN A 480 6.35 -16.40 -4.51
N ASN A 481 5.69 -17.16 -3.64
CA ASN A 481 6.28 -17.75 -2.43
C ASN A 481 6.79 -16.73 -1.38
N THR A 482 6.35 -15.48 -1.45
CA THR A 482 6.64 -14.44 -0.46
C THR A 482 5.35 -13.77 0.04
N THR A 483 5.50 -12.84 0.98
CA THR A 483 4.42 -11.93 1.41
C THR A 483 4.44 -10.59 0.67
N ASP A 484 5.38 -10.41 -0.25
CA ASP A 484 5.62 -9.13 -0.92
C ASP A 484 4.60 -8.89 -2.03
N VAL A 485 4.03 -7.69 -2.05
CA VAL A 485 2.95 -7.31 -2.96
C VAL A 485 3.09 -5.85 -3.38
N VAL A 486 2.99 -5.61 -4.68
CA VAL A 486 2.78 -4.26 -5.22
C VAL A 486 1.33 -4.15 -5.66
N LYS A 487 0.63 -3.13 -5.15
CA LYS A 487 -0.76 -2.80 -5.45
C LYS A 487 -0.81 -1.44 -6.14
N PHE A 488 -1.51 -1.34 -7.27
CA PHE A 488 -1.64 -0.06 -7.98
C PHE A 488 -2.99 0.13 -8.67
N THR A 489 -3.39 1.39 -8.84
CA THR A 489 -4.70 1.77 -9.40
C THR A 489 -4.81 1.43 -10.90
N GLN A 490 -5.98 0.93 -11.30
CA GLN A 490 -6.44 0.95 -12.69
C GLN A 490 -7.54 2.01 -12.83
N ALA A 491 -7.37 2.98 -13.73
CA ALA A 491 -8.41 3.97 -13.99
C ALA A 491 -9.57 3.32 -14.76
N SER A 492 -10.65 2.99 -14.05
CA SER A 492 -11.79 2.21 -14.56
C SER A 492 -12.58 2.85 -15.72
N THR A 493 -12.25 4.08 -16.13
CA THR A 493 -12.93 4.79 -17.23
C THR A 493 -12.08 4.97 -18.49
N THR A 494 -10.76 4.74 -18.41
CA THR A 494 -9.80 4.99 -19.51
C THR A 494 -8.90 3.80 -19.81
N SER A 495 -8.94 2.73 -18.99
CA SER A 495 -8.04 1.57 -19.10
C SER A 495 -6.55 1.93 -18.92
N THR A 496 -6.25 3.06 -18.29
CA THR A 496 -4.87 3.47 -17.99
C THR A 496 -4.47 2.88 -16.64
N LEU A 497 -3.40 2.09 -16.64
CA LEU A 497 -2.77 1.59 -15.42
C LEU A 497 -1.93 2.70 -14.82
N ALA A 498 -1.79 2.73 -13.48
CA ALA A 498 -0.82 3.60 -12.82
C ALA A 498 0.64 3.20 -13.11
N ILE A 499 0.87 2.03 -13.71
CA ILE A 499 2.18 1.53 -14.11
C ILE A 499 2.11 1.11 -15.58
N ASP A 500 2.91 1.75 -16.43
CA ASP A 500 3.00 1.47 -17.86
C ASP A 500 4.00 0.37 -18.19
N TYR A 501 5.05 0.21 -17.39
CA TYR A 501 6.07 -0.81 -17.60
C TYR A 501 6.70 -1.34 -16.31
N ILE A 502 7.08 -2.61 -16.35
CA ILE A 502 7.85 -3.27 -15.29
C ILE A 502 9.28 -3.52 -15.79
N TYR A 503 10.28 -3.11 -15.01
CA TYR A 503 11.69 -3.40 -15.22
C TYR A 503 12.22 -4.39 -14.19
N PHE A 504 13.17 -5.22 -14.60
CA PHE A 504 13.91 -6.13 -13.73
C PHE A 504 15.40 -5.75 -13.68
N ALA A 505 16.09 -6.14 -12.61
CA ALA A 505 17.45 -5.69 -12.31
C ALA A 505 18.54 -6.17 -13.28
N ASP A 506 18.29 -7.18 -14.11
CA ASP A 506 19.30 -7.78 -14.98
C ASP A 506 19.70 -6.91 -16.19
N ASN A 507 19.13 -5.70 -16.34
CA ASN A 507 19.31 -4.81 -17.48
C ASN A 507 19.07 -5.49 -18.84
N SER A 508 18.48 -6.69 -18.84
CA SER A 508 17.90 -7.25 -20.04
C SER A 508 16.73 -6.33 -20.38
N HIS A 509 16.55 -6.03 -21.66
CA HIS A 509 15.48 -5.13 -22.09
C HIS A 509 14.09 -5.79 -21.95
N SER A 510 13.91 -6.73 -21.01
CA SER A 510 12.68 -7.42 -20.65
C SER A 510 11.78 -6.47 -19.86
N ARG A 511 11.23 -5.49 -20.57
CA ARG A 511 10.12 -4.67 -20.14
C ARG A 511 8.83 -5.48 -20.31
N ILE A 512 8.03 -5.57 -19.25
CA ILE A 512 6.62 -5.97 -19.41
C ILE A 512 5.82 -4.70 -19.64
N ASP A 513 5.18 -4.60 -20.79
CA ASP A 513 4.29 -3.49 -21.16
C ASP A 513 2.92 -3.58 -20.47
N ALA A 514 2.28 -2.44 -20.22
CA ALA A 514 0.91 -2.34 -19.74
C ALA A 514 -0.07 -3.21 -20.56
N ASN A 515 0.09 -3.28 -21.88
CA ASN A 515 -0.76 -4.14 -22.72
C ASN A 515 -0.57 -5.63 -22.41
N VAL A 516 0.64 -6.05 -22.03
CA VAL A 516 0.93 -7.44 -21.62
C VAL A 516 0.39 -7.70 -20.22
N ILE A 517 0.49 -6.72 -19.31
CA ILE A 517 -0.14 -6.78 -17.99
C ILE A 517 -1.65 -6.97 -18.15
N LEU A 518 -2.31 -6.14 -18.97
CA LEU A 518 -3.74 -6.25 -19.24
C LEU A 518 -4.12 -7.56 -19.92
N ALA A 519 -3.30 -8.07 -20.84
CA ALA A 519 -3.52 -9.37 -21.48
C ALA A 519 -3.44 -10.53 -20.48
N SER A 520 -2.50 -10.50 -19.53
CA SER A 520 -2.38 -11.53 -18.47
C SER A 520 -3.58 -11.57 -17.51
N LEU A 521 -4.34 -10.47 -17.45
CA LEU A 521 -5.57 -10.34 -16.66
C LEU A 521 -6.82 -10.80 -17.43
N LYS A 522 -6.71 -11.08 -18.73
CA LYS A 522 -7.83 -11.50 -19.56
C LYS A 522 -8.09 -12.99 -19.38
N THR A 523 -9.18 -13.33 -18.72
CA THR A 523 -9.70 -14.70 -18.67
C THR A 523 -10.32 -15.03 -20.03
N LEU A 524 -9.82 -16.07 -20.71
CA LEU A 524 -10.40 -16.61 -21.94
C LEU A 524 -11.72 -17.32 -21.62
N THR A 525 -12.67 -17.25 -22.54
CA THR A 525 -14.07 -17.64 -22.36
C THR A 525 -14.51 -18.65 -23.41
N GLU A 526 -15.74 -19.16 -23.31
CA GLU A 526 -16.34 -20.06 -24.32
C GLU A 526 -16.86 -19.29 -25.57
N GLY A 527 -16.30 -18.12 -25.86
CA GLY A 527 -16.66 -17.34 -27.04
C GLY A 527 -15.47 -16.55 -27.55
N ASN A 528 -15.59 -16.05 -28.78
CA ASN A 528 -14.46 -15.53 -29.56
C ASN A 528 -13.59 -14.53 -28.79
N ASP A 529 -12.35 -14.94 -28.54
CA ASP A 529 -11.35 -14.20 -27.81
C ASP A 529 -10.21 -13.71 -28.70
N THR A 530 -9.53 -12.68 -28.21
CA THR A 530 -8.28 -12.18 -28.81
C THR A 530 -7.29 -11.97 -27.69
N LEU A 531 -6.10 -12.56 -27.83
CA LEU A 531 -5.04 -12.50 -26.84
C LEU A 531 -3.69 -12.32 -27.53
N THR A 532 -2.86 -11.45 -26.97
CA THR A 532 -1.41 -11.43 -27.25
C THR A 532 -0.70 -11.84 -25.96
N ALA A 533 -0.01 -12.98 -26.01
CA ALA A 533 0.64 -13.59 -24.87
C ALA A 533 1.88 -12.82 -24.42
N ASN A 534 2.43 -13.24 -23.28
CA ASN A 534 3.60 -12.59 -22.73
C ASN A 534 4.81 -12.79 -23.65
N LYS A 535 5.51 -11.70 -23.96
CA LYS A 535 6.60 -11.66 -24.94
C LYS A 535 7.72 -12.67 -24.68
N ASP A 536 8.03 -12.96 -23.42
CA ASP A 536 9.14 -13.85 -23.00
C ASP A 536 8.67 -14.88 -21.96
N GLY A 537 9.47 -15.92 -21.75
CA GLY A 537 9.20 -16.97 -20.75
C GLY A 537 8.54 -18.19 -21.37
N THR A 538 7.60 -18.82 -20.65
CA THR A 538 6.74 -19.88 -21.20
C THR A 538 5.27 -19.52 -21.02
N ASN A 539 4.52 -19.51 -22.11
CA ASN A 539 3.08 -19.30 -22.11
C ASN A 539 2.35 -20.65 -22.21
N ASN A 540 1.37 -20.90 -21.34
CA ASN A 540 0.47 -22.05 -21.44
C ASN A 540 -0.97 -21.52 -21.57
N ILE A 541 -1.57 -21.65 -22.74
CA ILE A 541 -2.82 -20.99 -23.11
C ILE A 541 -3.83 -22.04 -23.54
N GLN A 542 -5.05 -21.93 -23.02
CA GLN A 542 -6.21 -22.71 -23.44
C GLN A 542 -7.33 -21.72 -23.77
N ALA A 543 -7.69 -21.61 -25.04
CA ALA A 543 -8.63 -20.60 -25.52
C ALA A 543 -10.11 -21.03 -25.40
N LEU A 544 -10.35 -22.35 -25.30
CA LEU A 544 -11.62 -23.01 -25.00
C LEU A 544 -12.50 -23.20 -26.23
N ALA A 545 -13.54 -22.40 -26.43
CA ALA A 545 -14.47 -22.54 -27.54
C ALA A 545 -14.75 -21.16 -28.15
N GLY A 546 -15.15 -21.15 -29.42
CA GLY A 546 -15.34 -19.92 -30.19
C GLY A 546 -14.13 -19.60 -31.06
N ASP A 547 -14.33 -18.76 -32.08
CA ASP A 547 -13.26 -18.48 -33.04
C ASP A 547 -12.19 -17.55 -32.41
N ASP A 548 -11.10 -18.12 -31.91
CA ASP A 548 -10.10 -17.40 -31.14
C ASP A 548 -8.93 -16.90 -31.99
N THR A 549 -8.37 -15.75 -31.61
CA THR A 549 -7.15 -15.19 -32.22
C THR A 549 -6.07 -15.03 -31.15
N ILE A 550 -5.14 -15.98 -31.11
CA ILE A 550 -4.07 -16.02 -30.11
C ILE A 550 -2.72 -15.78 -30.79
N THR A 551 -2.04 -14.72 -30.36
CA THR A 551 -0.65 -14.42 -30.76
C THR A 551 0.28 -14.73 -29.59
N GLY A 552 1.18 -15.69 -29.75
CA GLY A 552 2.20 -16.06 -28.78
C GLY A 552 3.22 -14.96 -28.51
N GLY A 553 4.02 -15.17 -27.48
CA GLY A 553 5.14 -14.31 -27.15
C GLY A 553 6.29 -14.50 -28.13
N ILE A 554 6.78 -13.41 -28.71
CA ILE A 554 7.81 -13.48 -29.76
C ILE A 554 9.16 -14.05 -29.28
N ASP A 555 9.50 -13.90 -28.00
CA ASP A 555 10.73 -14.38 -27.34
C ASP A 555 10.41 -15.39 -26.22
N ALA A 556 9.27 -16.09 -26.33
CA ALA A 556 8.77 -17.07 -25.36
C ALA A 556 8.59 -18.44 -26.02
N ARG A 557 8.62 -19.50 -25.20
CA ARG A 557 8.04 -20.79 -25.59
C ARG A 557 6.53 -20.72 -25.39
N ASN A 558 5.76 -21.06 -26.42
CA ASN A 558 4.31 -20.97 -26.43
C ASN A 558 3.69 -22.36 -26.53
N ASN A 559 2.96 -22.78 -25.50
CA ASN A 559 2.09 -23.95 -25.53
C ASN A 559 0.65 -23.45 -25.63
N ILE A 560 0.09 -23.46 -26.83
CA ILE A 560 -1.23 -22.87 -27.12
C ILE A 560 -2.18 -23.96 -27.60
N ASP A 561 -3.35 -24.02 -26.99
CA ASP A 561 -4.48 -24.88 -27.36
C ASP A 561 -5.67 -23.96 -27.70
N GLY A 562 -6.09 -23.96 -28.97
CA GLY A 562 -7.22 -23.17 -29.46
C GLY A 562 -8.53 -23.71 -28.88
N GLY A 563 -8.82 -24.97 -29.15
CA GLY A 563 -9.90 -25.71 -28.52
C GLY A 563 -10.98 -26.10 -29.52
N ALA A 564 -12.12 -25.43 -29.51
CA ALA A 564 -13.24 -25.71 -30.42
C ALA A 564 -13.62 -24.48 -31.24
N ASP A 565 -14.12 -24.73 -32.45
CA ASP A 565 -14.43 -23.74 -33.49
C ASP A 565 -13.17 -23.25 -34.25
N ASP A 566 -13.29 -22.28 -35.15
CA ASP A 566 -12.25 -21.98 -36.14
C ASP A 566 -11.17 -21.03 -35.56
N ASP A 567 -10.00 -21.54 -35.17
CA ASP A 567 -8.98 -20.78 -34.46
C ASP A 567 -7.83 -20.23 -35.33
N THR A 568 -7.26 -19.11 -34.91
CA THR A 568 -6.03 -18.54 -35.48
C THR A 568 -4.94 -18.42 -34.42
N LEU A 569 -3.92 -19.26 -34.52
CA LEU A 569 -2.84 -19.38 -33.54
C LEU A 569 -1.50 -19.01 -34.18
N THR A 570 -0.75 -18.12 -33.51
CA THR A 570 0.63 -17.78 -33.88
C THR A 570 1.55 -18.07 -32.70
N GLY A 571 2.69 -18.72 -32.93
CA GLY A 571 3.74 -18.90 -31.94
C GLY A 571 4.62 -17.66 -31.81
N GLY A 572 5.92 -17.83 -32.00
CA GLY A 572 6.96 -16.84 -31.73
C GLY A 572 8.29 -17.19 -32.40
N SER A 573 9.41 -16.98 -31.68
CA SER A 573 10.77 -17.24 -32.21
C SER A 573 11.49 -18.42 -31.54
N TYR A 574 10.83 -19.11 -30.61
CA TYR A 574 11.36 -20.27 -29.90
C TYR A 574 10.56 -21.51 -30.29
N ALA A 575 11.08 -22.69 -29.91
CA ALA A 575 10.37 -23.95 -30.12
C ALA A 575 9.02 -23.96 -29.38
N ASP A 576 7.94 -23.87 -30.16
CA ASP A 576 6.56 -23.73 -29.72
C ASP A 576 5.73 -25.02 -29.93
N SER A 577 4.61 -25.12 -29.23
CA SER A 577 3.63 -26.21 -29.33
C SER A 577 2.25 -25.63 -29.56
N LEU A 578 1.72 -25.77 -30.78
CA LEU A 578 0.42 -25.24 -31.18
C LEU A 578 -0.56 -26.40 -31.43
N ILE A 579 -1.71 -26.35 -30.76
CA ILE A 579 -2.83 -27.28 -30.94
C ILE A 579 -4.04 -26.47 -31.42
N GLY A 580 -4.56 -26.75 -32.61
CA GLY A 580 -5.76 -26.11 -33.15
C GLY A 580 -7.00 -26.61 -32.40
N GLY A 581 -7.33 -27.87 -32.60
CA GLY A 581 -8.37 -28.55 -31.83
C GLY A 581 -9.47 -29.10 -32.75
N GLN A 582 -10.71 -28.68 -32.54
CA GLN A 582 -11.83 -28.98 -33.45
C GLN A 582 -12.20 -27.72 -34.22
N GLY A 583 -12.17 -27.73 -35.53
CA GLY A 583 -12.44 -26.51 -36.30
C GLY A 583 -11.65 -26.49 -37.59
N ASN A 584 -11.75 -25.42 -38.36
CA ASN A 584 -10.85 -25.18 -39.49
C ASN A 584 -9.79 -24.18 -39.06
N ASP A 585 -8.71 -24.69 -38.51
CA ASP A 585 -7.74 -23.87 -37.78
C ASP A 585 -6.63 -23.36 -38.70
N THR A 586 -6.07 -22.20 -38.34
CA THR A 586 -4.88 -21.63 -38.97
C THR A 586 -3.76 -21.47 -37.95
N LEU A 587 -2.71 -22.26 -38.09
CA LEU A 587 -1.57 -22.29 -37.19
C LEU A 587 -0.30 -21.79 -37.90
N ASN A 588 0.47 -20.96 -37.19
CA ASN A 588 1.79 -20.47 -37.63
C ASN A 588 2.81 -20.59 -36.50
N GLY A 589 3.79 -21.49 -36.65
CA GLY A 589 4.84 -21.74 -35.65
C GLY A 589 5.74 -20.53 -35.43
N GLY A 590 6.31 -20.02 -36.52
CA GLY A 590 7.15 -18.83 -36.51
C GLY A 590 8.61 -19.19 -36.75
N ASN A 591 9.53 -18.78 -35.87
CA ASN A 591 10.89 -19.32 -35.87
C ASN A 591 11.02 -20.30 -34.70
N GLY A 592 11.91 -21.28 -34.83
CA GLY A 592 12.10 -22.31 -33.81
C GLY A 592 11.83 -23.69 -34.37
N ASP A 593 12.20 -24.73 -33.63
CA ASP A 593 11.81 -26.10 -33.98
C ASP A 593 10.43 -26.38 -33.37
N ASP A 594 9.37 -26.16 -34.14
CA ASP A 594 7.99 -26.12 -33.63
C ASP A 594 7.27 -27.46 -33.74
N THR A 595 6.29 -27.70 -32.86
CA THR A 595 5.38 -28.84 -32.94
C THR A 595 3.95 -28.34 -33.17
N LEU A 596 3.37 -28.69 -34.31
CA LEU A 596 2.05 -28.20 -34.73
C LEU A 596 1.09 -29.38 -34.89
N ASN A 597 -0.05 -29.32 -34.20
CA ASN A 597 -1.13 -30.30 -34.31
C ASN A 597 -2.43 -29.54 -34.57
N ALA A 598 -2.87 -29.46 -35.82
CA ALA A 598 -4.09 -28.72 -36.12
C ALA A 598 -5.36 -29.41 -35.60
N GLY A 599 -5.37 -30.74 -35.51
CA GLY A 599 -6.51 -31.47 -34.97
C GLY A 599 -7.56 -31.82 -36.03
N GLN A 600 -8.84 -31.73 -35.68
CA GLN A 600 -9.95 -32.15 -36.53
C GLN A 600 -10.52 -31.00 -37.35
N GLY A 601 -10.43 -31.12 -38.67
CA GLY A 601 -11.17 -30.28 -39.62
C GLY A 601 -10.44 -30.07 -40.93
N ASN A 602 -10.53 -28.86 -41.50
CA ASN A 602 -9.79 -28.51 -42.70
C ASN A 602 -8.82 -27.38 -42.40
N ASP A 603 -7.60 -27.77 -42.02
CA ASP A 603 -6.68 -26.88 -41.34
C ASP A 603 -5.53 -26.43 -42.22
N LYS A 604 -4.93 -25.31 -41.84
CA LYS A 604 -3.75 -24.74 -42.47
C LYS A 604 -2.65 -24.53 -41.46
N VAL A 605 -1.47 -25.05 -41.78
CA VAL A 605 -0.29 -24.97 -40.92
C VAL A 605 0.89 -24.43 -41.70
N THR A 606 1.60 -23.49 -41.09
CA THR A 606 2.92 -22.99 -41.51
C THR A 606 3.87 -23.22 -40.34
N GLY A 607 4.96 -23.98 -40.54
CA GLY A 607 5.96 -24.19 -39.49
C GLY A 607 6.81 -22.94 -39.34
N GLY A 608 7.42 -22.51 -40.45
CA GLY A 608 8.12 -21.24 -40.58
C GLY A 608 9.61 -21.45 -40.77
N ALA A 609 10.42 -21.15 -39.76
CA ALA A 609 11.87 -21.32 -39.83
C ALA A 609 12.39 -22.19 -38.69
N GLY A 610 12.90 -23.36 -39.02
CA GLY A 610 13.45 -24.30 -38.05
C GLY A 610 13.33 -25.71 -38.58
N ASN A 611 13.26 -26.72 -37.71
CA ASN A 611 12.91 -28.08 -38.12
C ASN A 611 11.62 -28.46 -37.42
N ASP A 612 10.52 -28.34 -38.15
CA ASP A 612 9.19 -28.40 -37.57
C ASP A 612 8.60 -29.80 -37.65
N ILE A 613 7.72 -30.12 -36.70
CA ILE A 613 6.97 -31.38 -36.66
C ILE A 613 5.47 -31.10 -36.77
N TYR A 614 4.87 -31.55 -37.86
CA TYR A 614 3.42 -31.56 -38.05
C TYR A 614 2.87 -32.90 -37.60
N ILE A 615 1.92 -32.90 -36.67
CA ILE A 615 1.26 -34.11 -36.18
C ILE A 615 -0.05 -34.28 -36.94
N PHE A 616 -0.32 -35.52 -37.38
CA PHE A 616 -1.57 -35.87 -38.04
C PHE A 616 -2.05 -37.25 -37.59
N ASN A 617 -3.29 -37.35 -37.15
CA ASN A 617 -3.93 -38.55 -36.63
C ASN A 617 -5.08 -39.01 -37.53
N LEU A 618 -5.55 -40.22 -37.28
CA LEU A 618 -6.71 -40.76 -37.99
C LEU A 618 -7.99 -40.01 -37.57
N GLY A 619 -8.72 -39.47 -38.53
CA GLY A 619 -9.93 -38.67 -38.31
C GLY A 619 -9.70 -37.16 -38.21
N ASP A 620 -8.47 -36.69 -38.41
CA ASP A 620 -8.12 -35.25 -38.39
C ASP A 620 -8.65 -34.52 -39.64
N GLY A 621 -9.04 -35.21 -40.71
CA GLY A 621 -9.61 -34.59 -41.89
C GLY A 621 -8.57 -34.12 -42.90
N GLN A 622 -8.57 -32.84 -43.26
CA GLN A 622 -7.71 -32.31 -44.33
C GLN A 622 -6.70 -31.32 -43.77
N LEU A 623 -5.41 -31.63 -43.90
CA LEU A 623 -4.33 -30.75 -43.46
C LEU A 623 -3.59 -30.16 -44.66
N GLU A 624 -3.50 -28.84 -44.74
CA GLU A 624 -2.66 -28.12 -45.71
C GLU A 624 -1.40 -27.54 -45.04
N ILE A 625 -0.23 -28.08 -45.40
CA ILE A 625 1.07 -27.64 -44.91
C ILE A 625 1.74 -26.73 -45.94
N MET A 626 2.03 -25.50 -45.54
CA MET A 626 2.77 -24.53 -46.32
C MET A 626 4.10 -24.24 -45.63
N ASP A 627 5.18 -24.83 -46.14
CA ASP A 627 6.52 -24.57 -45.64
C ASP A 627 7.55 -24.55 -46.78
N ALA A 628 8.66 -23.84 -46.54
CA ALA A 628 9.76 -23.68 -47.47
C ALA A 628 11.15 -23.78 -46.82
N ASN A 629 11.28 -23.76 -45.49
CA ASN A 629 12.59 -23.69 -44.83
C ASN A 629 12.69 -24.62 -43.62
N GLY A 630 13.51 -25.66 -43.72
CA GLY A 630 13.76 -26.53 -42.57
C GLY A 630 14.18 -27.94 -42.96
N TYR A 631 14.32 -28.80 -41.96
CA TYR A 631 14.28 -30.26 -42.13
C TYR A 631 13.03 -30.81 -41.47
N ASP A 632 11.90 -30.64 -42.13
CA ASP A 632 10.60 -30.76 -41.48
C ASP A 632 10.05 -32.19 -41.52
N GLY A 633 9.22 -32.52 -40.54
CA GLY A 633 8.71 -33.85 -40.29
C GLY A 633 7.19 -33.90 -40.20
N LEU A 634 6.55 -34.71 -41.04
CA LEU A 634 5.17 -35.14 -40.81
C LEU A 634 5.18 -36.38 -39.92
N LYS A 635 4.54 -36.33 -38.76
CA LYS A 635 4.45 -37.44 -37.82
C LYS A 635 3.02 -37.95 -37.76
N PHE A 636 2.83 -39.18 -38.23
CA PHE A 636 1.55 -39.85 -38.11
C PHE A 636 1.35 -40.45 -36.71
N GLY A 637 0.13 -40.30 -36.19
CA GLY A 637 -0.33 -40.95 -34.96
C GLY A 637 -0.46 -42.48 -35.07
N GLU A 638 -0.86 -43.11 -33.97
CA GLU A 638 -1.11 -44.56 -33.98
C GLU A 638 -2.23 -44.93 -34.97
N GLY A 639 -2.08 -46.08 -35.64
CA GLY A 639 -3.08 -46.60 -36.57
C GLY A 639 -2.88 -46.20 -38.05
N ILE A 640 -1.89 -45.35 -38.35
CA ILE A 640 -1.46 -45.07 -39.73
C ILE A 640 -0.09 -45.71 -39.95
N THR A 641 -0.01 -46.70 -40.84
CA THR A 641 1.25 -47.33 -41.23
C THR A 641 1.66 -46.93 -42.65
N LYS A 642 2.89 -47.29 -43.04
CA LYS A 642 3.38 -47.06 -44.40
C LYS A 642 2.51 -47.69 -45.50
N ASP A 643 1.86 -48.80 -45.23
CA ASP A 643 1.01 -49.49 -46.21
C ASP A 643 -0.40 -48.87 -46.30
N ASP A 644 -0.76 -48.02 -45.34
CA ASP A 644 -2.05 -47.34 -45.28
C ASP A 644 -2.05 -46.02 -46.06
N ILE A 645 -0.93 -45.59 -46.61
CA ILE A 645 -0.83 -44.29 -47.29
C ILE A 645 -0.62 -44.44 -48.80
N THR A 646 -1.29 -43.58 -49.57
CA THR A 646 -1.04 -43.37 -51.00
C THR A 646 -0.55 -41.95 -51.21
N ILE A 647 0.58 -41.78 -51.90
CA ILE A 647 1.17 -40.46 -52.14
C ILE A 647 1.12 -40.16 -53.63
N THR A 648 0.62 -38.98 -53.99
CA THR A 648 0.46 -38.54 -55.38
C THR A 648 0.85 -37.09 -55.52
N GLN A 649 1.46 -36.74 -56.65
CA GLN A 649 1.61 -35.35 -57.07
C GLN A 649 0.51 -35.02 -58.08
N GLU A 650 -0.16 -33.89 -57.89
CA GLU A 650 -1.27 -33.47 -58.75
C GLU A 650 -0.93 -32.24 -59.59
N ALA A 651 -1.81 -31.94 -60.57
CA ALA A 651 -1.60 -30.88 -61.55
C ALA A 651 -1.59 -29.46 -60.94
N ASP A 652 -2.05 -29.31 -59.69
CA ASP A 652 -2.00 -28.08 -58.92
C ASP A 652 -0.62 -27.79 -58.31
N GLY A 653 0.34 -28.72 -58.47
CA GLY A 653 1.71 -28.58 -57.97
C GLY A 653 1.90 -29.03 -56.51
N PHE A 654 0.85 -29.52 -55.85
CA PHE A 654 0.94 -30.05 -54.49
C PHE A 654 1.19 -31.55 -54.47
N VAL A 655 1.78 -32.01 -53.37
CA VAL A 655 1.88 -33.42 -53.04
C VAL A 655 0.79 -33.76 -52.02
N TYR A 656 0.08 -34.84 -52.28
CA TYR A 656 -1.01 -35.35 -51.46
C TYR A 656 -0.62 -36.69 -50.87
N ILE A 657 -0.72 -36.82 -49.54
CA ILE A 657 -0.69 -38.09 -48.83
C ILE A 657 -2.13 -38.40 -48.41
N ARG A 658 -2.70 -39.46 -48.96
CA ARG A 658 -4.05 -39.93 -48.66
C ARG A 658 -3.99 -41.15 -47.78
N ILE A 659 -4.75 -41.15 -46.70
CA ILE A 659 -4.88 -42.35 -45.85
C ILE A 659 -5.97 -43.25 -46.46
N ASN A 660 -5.57 -44.44 -46.89
CA ASN A 660 -6.39 -45.37 -47.65
C ASN A 660 -7.67 -45.75 -46.88
N ASN A 661 -8.81 -45.75 -47.59
CA ASN A 661 -10.13 -46.05 -47.04
C ASN A 661 -10.65 -45.02 -46.01
N THR A 662 -10.08 -43.82 -45.98
CA THR A 662 -10.55 -42.71 -45.16
C THR A 662 -10.80 -41.47 -46.02
N THR A 663 -11.29 -40.39 -45.40
CA THR A 663 -11.33 -39.05 -45.99
C THR A 663 -10.10 -38.21 -45.64
N ASP A 664 -9.16 -38.77 -44.88
CA ASP A 664 -8.04 -38.04 -44.32
C ASP A 664 -6.95 -37.81 -45.37
N VAL A 665 -6.51 -36.56 -45.47
CA VAL A 665 -5.56 -36.12 -46.50
C VAL A 665 -4.61 -35.08 -45.93
N VAL A 666 -3.31 -35.28 -46.14
CA VAL A 666 -2.29 -34.25 -45.94
C VAL A 666 -1.83 -33.75 -47.30
N LYS A 667 -1.96 -32.45 -47.53
CA LYS A 667 -1.53 -31.74 -48.73
C LYS A 667 -0.39 -30.80 -48.36
N PHE A 668 0.69 -30.77 -49.14
CA PHE A 668 1.81 -29.89 -48.85
C PHE A 668 2.50 -29.34 -50.10
N THR A 669 3.05 -28.13 -49.98
CA THR A 669 3.68 -27.42 -51.10
C THR A 669 4.97 -28.09 -51.57
N GLN A 670 5.17 -28.11 -52.89
CA GLN A 670 6.49 -28.26 -53.51
C GLN A 670 6.94 -26.89 -54.00
N ALA A 671 8.07 -26.37 -53.51
CA ALA A 671 8.62 -25.12 -54.01
C ALA A 671 9.11 -25.32 -55.46
N SER A 672 8.38 -24.74 -56.42
CA SER A 672 8.58 -24.95 -57.87
C SER A 672 9.92 -24.46 -58.43
N THR A 673 10.70 -23.71 -57.64
CA THR A 673 11.99 -23.12 -58.05
C THR A 673 13.21 -23.79 -57.44
N THR A 674 13.07 -24.53 -56.33
CA THR A 674 14.18 -25.09 -55.55
C THR A 674 14.10 -26.60 -55.34
N SER A 675 13.01 -27.26 -55.72
CA SER A 675 12.78 -28.70 -55.47
C SER A 675 12.72 -29.06 -53.97
N THR A 676 12.55 -28.07 -53.10
CA THR A 676 12.36 -28.30 -51.66
C THR A 676 10.88 -28.61 -51.40
N LEU A 677 10.63 -29.73 -50.73
CA LEU A 677 9.30 -30.07 -50.22
C LEU A 677 9.12 -29.34 -48.89
N ALA A 678 7.86 -29.01 -48.55
CA ALA A 678 7.52 -28.50 -47.21
C ALA A 678 7.76 -29.54 -46.09
N ILE A 679 8.03 -30.79 -46.43
CA ILE A 679 8.34 -31.87 -45.48
C ILE A 679 9.52 -32.67 -46.03
N ASP A 680 10.49 -33.00 -45.20
CA ASP A 680 11.65 -33.85 -45.52
C ASP A 680 11.46 -35.31 -45.11
N TYR A 681 10.75 -35.54 -44.02
CA TYR A 681 10.56 -36.87 -43.44
C TYR A 681 9.10 -37.12 -43.06
N ILE A 682 8.65 -38.35 -43.29
CA ILE A 682 7.39 -38.88 -42.76
C ILE A 682 7.76 -39.91 -41.69
N TYR A 683 7.28 -39.71 -40.46
CA TYR A 683 7.52 -40.55 -39.30
C TYR A 683 6.26 -41.34 -38.94
N PHE A 684 6.43 -42.61 -38.61
CA PHE A 684 5.36 -43.50 -38.16
C PHE A 684 5.56 -43.93 -36.70
N ALA A 685 4.49 -44.40 -36.06
CA ALA A 685 4.49 -44.82 -34.66
C ALA A 685 5.48 -45.97 -34.33
N ASP A 686 5.86 -46.78 -35.32
CA ASP A 686 6.85 -47.86 -35.16
C ASP A 686 8.31 -47.39 -35.24
N ASN A 687 8.55 -46.07 -35.28
CA ASN A 687 9.83 -45.41 -35.52
C ASN A 687 10.41 -45.61 -36.93
N SER A 688 9.66 -46.22 -37.86
CA SER A 688 10.04 -46.18 -39.26
C SER A 688 9.85 -44.77 -39.81
N ARG A 689 10.65 -44.43 -40.84
CA ARG A 689 10.54 -43.14 -41.53
C ARG A 689 10.75 -43.27 -43.03
N ILE A 690 10.10 -42.41 -43.79
CA ILE A 690 10.30 -42.24 -45.23
C ILE A 690 10.90 -40.85 -45.45
N ARG A 691 11.86 -40.75 -46.36
CA ARG A 691 12.35 -39.44 -46.82
C ARG A 691 11.43 -38.94 -47.93
N ALA A 692 10.86 -37.75 -47.77
CA ALA A 692 9.83 -37.22 -48.65
C ALA A 692 10.33 -36.98 -50.07
N ASN A 693 11.58 -36.51 -50.23
CA ASN A 693 12.19 -36.36 -51.57
C ASN A 693 12.31 -37.69 -52.32
N ALA A 694 12.38 -38.83 -51.61
CA ALA A 694 12.43 -40.14 -52.23
C ALA A 694 11.13 -40.51 -52.95
N ILE A 695 10.04 -39.86 -52.55
CA ILE A 695 8.70 -40.05 -53.08
C ILE A 695 8.53 -39.28 -54.39
N LEU A 696 9.00 -38.04 -54.48
CA LEU A 696 8.99 -37.25 -55.72
C LEU A 696 9.70 -37.94 -56.88
N VAL A 697 10.88 -38.51 -56.63
CA VAL A 697 11.63 -39.27 -57.64
C VAL A 697 10.84 -40.51 -58.09
N SER A 698 10.16 -41.19 -57.17
CA SER A 698 9.32 -42.35 -57.52
C SER A 698 8.02 -41.99 -58.26
N LEU A 699 7.60 -40.73 -58.20
CA LEU A 699 6.43 -40.21 -58.91
C LEU A 699 6.75 -39.67 -60.31
N LYS A 700 8.04 -39.47 -60.64
CA LYS A 700 8.46 -38.98 -61.95
C LYS A 700 8.42 -40.11 -62.98
N THR A 701 7.47 -40.02 -63.90
CA THR A 701 7.38 -40.89 -65.08
C THR A 701 8.27 -40.32 -66.18
N LEU A 702 9.25 -41.10 -66.64
CA LEU A 702 10.09 -40.76 -67.80
C LEU A 702 9.31 -41.01 -69.10
N THR A 703 9.59 -40.22 -70.14
CA THR A 703 8.85 -40.12 -71.39
C THR A 703 9.74 -40.46 -72.58
N GLU A 704 9.20 -40.40 -73.81
CA GLU A 704 9.95 -40.68 -75.04
C GLU A 704 10.62 -39.40 -75.62
N GLY A 705 10.93 -38.41 -74.79
CA GLY A 705 11.69 -37.23 -75.19
C GLY A 705 12.60 -36.77 -74.06
N ASP A 706 13.53 -35.86 -74.35
CA ASP A 706 14.66 -35.50 -73.47
C ASP A 706 14.23 -35.22 -72.02
N ASP A 707 14.57 -36.15 -71.14
CA ASP A 707 14.25 -36.10 -69.72
C ASP A 707 15.47 -35.79 -68.86
N THR A 708 15.23 -35.25 -67.66
CA THR A 708 16.29 -35.03 -66.67
C THR A 708 15.86 -35.54 -65.31
N LEU A 709 16.58 -36.49 -64.71
CA LEU A 709 16.24 -37.08 -63.42
C LEU A 709 17.45 -37.15 -62.50
N THR A 710 17.26 -36.81 -61.23
CA THR A 710 18.20 -37.19 -60.16
C THR A 710 17.53 -38.22 -59.27
N ALA A 711 18.13 -39.41 -59.18
CA ALA A 711 17.59 -40.57 -58.50
C ALA A 711 17.71 -40.47 -56.96
N ASN A 712 17.04 -41.37 -56.25
CA ASN A 712 17.04 -41.37 -54.79
C ASN A 712 18.45 -41.57 -54.26
N ARG A 713 18.88 -40.66 -53.39
CA ARG A 713 20.24 -40.66 -52.85
C ARG A 713 20.65 -42.01 -52.26
N ASN A 714 19.73 -42.75 -51.63
CA ASN A 714 19.98 -43.99 -50.91
C ASN A 714 19.12 -45.14 -51.47
N GLY A 715 19.52 -46.38 -51.18
CA GLY A 715 18.72 -47.58 -51.51
C GLY A 715 19.10 -48.21 -52.85
N THR A 716 18.11 -48.68 -53.61
CA THR A 716 18.31 -49.21 -54.97
C THR A 716 17.41 -48.43 -55.93
N ASN A 717 18.00 -47.82 -56.96
CA ASN A 717 17.27 -47.13 -58.03
C ASN A 717 17.21 -48.03 -59.25
N ASN A 718 16.02 -48.25 -59.83
CA ASN A 718 15.86 -48.93 -61.12
C ASN A 718 15.16 -47.95 -62.06
N ILE A 719 15.87 -47.47 -63.08
CA ILE A 719 15.45 -46.37 -63.94
C ILE A 719 15.55 -46.82 -65.40
N GLN A 720 14.53 -46.51 -66.20
CA GLN A 720 14.50 -46.66 -67.65
C GLN A 720 14.04 -45.34 -68.25
N ALA A 721 14.90 -44.66 -69.01
CA ALA A 721 14.65 -43.30 -69.50
C ALA A 721 13.90 -43.23 -70.84
N LEU A 722 13.91 -44.33 -71.60
CA LEU A 722 13.13 -44.59 -72.82
C LEU A 722 13.77 -44.04 -74.10
N ALA A 723 13.33 -42.92 -74.66
CA ALA A 723 13.89 -42.34 -75.88
C ALA A 723 14.04 -40.83 -75.70
N GLY A 724 14.94 -40.19 -76.46
CA GLY A 724 15.31 -38.78 -76.26
C GLY A 724 16.69 -38.65 -75.63
N ASP A 725 17.26 -37.45 -75.68
CA ASP A 725 18.61 -37.20 -75.15
C ASP A 725 18.53 -37.01 -73.61
N ASP A 726 18.54 -38.11 -72.85
CA ASP A 726 18.22 -38.08 -71.42
C ASP A 726 19.43 -37.74 -70.53
N THR A 727 19.22 -37.00 -69.45
CA THR A 727 20.23 -36.71 -68.42
C THR A 727 19.82 -37.29 -67.07
N ILE A 728 20.37 -38.46 -66.72
CA ILE A 728 20.02 -39.17 -65.48
C ILE A 728 21.22 -39.20 -64.52
N THR A 729 21.03 -38.68 -63.31
CA THR A 729 22.03 -38.72 -62.23
C THR A 729 21.57 -39.69 -61.14
N GLY A 730 22.36 -40.73 -60.88
CA GLY A 730 22.14 -41.72 -59.85
C GLY A 730 22.31 -41.16 -58.43
N GLY A 731 21.69 -41.85 -57.47
CA GLY A 731 21.84 -41.54 -56.06
C GLY A 731 23.23 -41.87 -55.55
N ILE A 732 23.87 -40.92 -54.85
CA ILE A 732 25.27 -41.03 -54.45
C ILE A 732 25.55 -42.15 -53.43
N ASP A 733 24.57 -42.52 -52.60
CA ASP A 733 24.65 -43.55 -51.56
C ASP A 733 23.70 -44.74 -51.87
N ALA A 734 23.38 -44.95 -53.15
CA ALA A 734 22.44 -45.95 -53.63
C ALA A 734 23.10 -46.88 -54.67
N ARG A 735 22.59 -48.11 -54.80
CA ARG A 735 22.85 -48.94 -55.98
C ARG A 735 21.96 -48.46 -57.11
N ASN A 736 22.56 -47.92 -58.17
CA ASN A 736 21.81 -47.39 -59.32
C ASN A 736 21.83 -48.39 -60.47
N ASN A 737 20.66 -48.72 -60.99
CA ASN A 737 20.46 -49.51 -62.19
C ASN A 737 19.70 -48.63 -63.19
N ILE A 738 20.46 -47.98 -64.08
CA ILE A 738 19.96 -46.94 -64.99
C ILE A 738 20.14 -47.43 -66.43
N ASP A 739 19.07 -47.37 -67.21
CA ASP A 739 19.01 -47.64 -68.65
C ASP A 739 18.55 -46.36 -69.35
N GLY A 740 19.38 -45.80 -70.23
CA GLY A 740 19.10 -44.55 -70.97
C GLY A 740 18.03 -44.81 -72.02
N GLY A 741 18.37 -45.60 -73.04
CA GLY A 741 17.41 -46.17 -73.96
C GLY A 741 17.75 -45.88 -75.41
N ALA A 742 17.10 -44.92 -76.07
CA ALA A 742 17.41 -44.51 -77.43
C ALA A 742 17.75 -43.01 -77.48
N ASP A 743 18.60 -42.64 -78.44
CA ASP A 743 19.19 -41.30 -78.63
C ASP A 743 20.38 -41.04 -77.67
N ASP A 744 20.91 -39.81 -77.62
CA ASP A 744 22.24 -39.53 -77.04
C ASP A 744 22.12 -39.22 -75.51
N ASP A 745 22.32 -40.24 -74.68
CA ASP A 745 22.08 -40.13 -73.23
C ASP A 745 23.31 -39.70 -72.40
N THR A 746 23.08 -39.07 -71.25
CA THR A 746 24.08 -38.80 -70.20
C THR A 746 23.67 -39.41 -68.86
N LEU A 747 24.30 -40.53 -68.49
CA LEU A 747 24.01 -41.27 -67.26
C LEU A 747 25.15 -41.16 -66.26
N THR A 748 24.87 -40.74 -65.03
CA THR A 748 25.85 -40.63 -63.95
C THR A 748 25.51 -41.58 -62.82
N GLY A 749 26.47 -42.35 -62.31
CA GLY A 749 26.31 -43.23 -61.15
C GLY A 749 26.52 -42.50 -59.81
N GLY A 750 26.45 -43.26 -58.73
CA GLY A 750 26.82 -42.86 -57.38
C GLY A 750 28.12 -43.51 -56.89
N SER A 751 28.26 -43.63 -55.57
CA SER A 751 29.47 -44.14 -54.90
C SER A 751 29.47 -45.66 -54.71
N TYR A 752 28.37 -46.34 -55.04
CA TYR A 752 28.21 -47.79 -54.91
C TYR A 752 28.43 -48.48 -56.27
N ALA A 753 28.37 -49.82 -56.27
CA ALA A 753 28.39 -50.58 -57.52
C ALA A 753 27.11 -50.34 -58.32
N ASP A 754 27.20 -49.52 -59.36
CA ASP A 754 26.11 -49.16 -60.26
C ASP A 754 26.13 -49.96 -61.57
N ARG A 755 24.97 -50.08 -62.19
CA ARG A 755 24.76 -50.60 -63.54
C ARG A 755 24.19 -49.48 -64.40
N LEU A 756 25.00 -48.94 -65.31
CA LEU A 756 24.60 -47.93 -66.29
C LEU A 756 24.59 -48.56 -67.68
N ILE A 757 23.47 -48.48 -68.39
CA ILE A 757 23.28 -48.96 -69.75
C ILE A 757 22.90 -47.73 -70.57
N GLY A 758 23.74 -47.32 -71.53
CA GLY A 758 23.49 -46.16 -72.38
C GLY A 758 22.31 -46.43 -73.30
N GLY A 759 22.51 -47.23 -74.33
CA GLY A 759 21.42 -47.70 -75.17
C GLY A 759 21.79 -47.63 -76.65
N GLN A 760 20.89 -47.08 -77.47
CA GLN A 760 21.12 -46.77 -78.88
C GLN A 760 21.45 -45.28 -79.05
N GLY A 761 22.71 -44.92 -79.23
CA GLY A 761 23.09 -43.52 -79.40
C GLY A 761 24.56 -43.30 -79.10
N ASN A 762 24.96 -42.03 -78.97
CA ASN A 762 26.27 -41.62 -78.48
C ASN A 762 26.20 -41.29 -76.98
N ASP A 763 26.11 -42.34 -76.17
CA ASP A 763 25.89 -42.19 -74.73
C ASP A 763 27.16 -41.80 -73.96
N THR A 764 26.98 -41.00 -72.93
CA THR A 764 27.99 -40.62 -71.93
C THR A 764 27.68 -41.27 -70.60
N LEU A 765 28.50 -42.25 -70.19
CA LEU A 765 28.35 -42.99 -68.94
C LEU A 765 29.40 -42.59 -67.91
N ASN A 766 29.00 -41.88 -66.86
CA ASN A 766 29.85 -41.38 -65.78
C ASN A 766 29.69 -42.25 -64.52
N GLY A 767 30.37 -43.39 -64.47
CA GLY A 767 30.42 -44.25 -63.28
C GLY A 767 31.68 -44.04 -62.43
N VAL A 768 31.59 -44.25 -61.12
CA VAL A 768 32.76 -44.32 -60.24
C VAL A 768 33.27 -45.76 -60.21
N MET A 769 34.51 -46.00 -60.65
CA MET A 769 35.15 -47.31 -60.51
C MET A 769 35.34 -47.61 -59.02
N ALA A 770 34.65 -48.63 -58.51
CA ALA A 770 34.86 -49.12 -57.16
C ALA A 770 36.34 -49.53 -56.99
N THR A 771 37.13 -48.69 -56.32
CA THR A 771 38.45 -49.07 -55.82
C THR A 771 38.24 -49.87 -54.54
N THR A 772 38.02 -51.17 -54.68
CA THR A 772 38.10 -52.10 -53.53
C THR A 772 39.55 -52.31 -53.12
N PRO A 773 39.76 -52.79 -51.89
CA PRO A 773 40.51 -54.03 -51.70
C PRO A 773 39.57 -55.22 -51.84
#